data_AF-A0A496VUW8-F1
#
_entry.id   AF-A0A496VUW8-F1
#
_cell.length_a   1.000
_cell.length_b   1.000
_cell.length_c   1.000
_cell.angle_alpha   90.00
_cell.angle_beta   90.00
_cell.angle_gamma   90.00
#
_symmetry.space_group_name_H-M   'P 1'
#
loop_
_entity.id
_entity.type
_entity.pdbx_description
1 polymer ?
#
loop_
_entity_poly.entity_id
_entity_poly.type
_entity_poly.pdbx_seq_one_letter_code
_entity_poly.pdbx_strand_id
1 'polypeptide(L)'
;MKKKRIIPIGLGLLGLASPVSAEVEYPSFSWTTGKLHIPIVDVQPSGTFDVNMDWLTESQSPMIFVLQDIKEASATTPVSATFSTENNTLHVPALEVSSGSEGLVHYKAVFSMTPNTKPLQFVLTNAALLGPLKIGGLFPLSGIGSEFYGEKPHNGALLAIKHLTEAGFEVEMISKDSGTNPTEGVAAARQLVEEHNVQVLVGGAFNEMPTAVTEQITIPNQVLQIAYSSSASVITELPADKDQDWLFRTSVSETAYGIVLAKAAYDQGYRKLAIFYVEQNQGLSDVFQENFENWGGKIVAAIPLSIEVAPSYQNELKQAAQEGAEALVALSYPQHASVYVKEALMGGFFTQFLSVVTTQSKTILEQMVGVAIPDGSCAAAPSFVSTDSRDKFNASYQAEYGESSPQLFSENAYDAVIVATLAAWAAKKNGEVITPVSIRNHLREVAGPPGEQIEPSIEDLKRARERLQAGKPINYTGASGEVNFDENGDVLSPLDIVCSQDGIAVTQATLMPNNFEVVGVAGMFFHGTEEIIRYQESALGNLVADVMLEAAKSEGAVAALTNTGILRTSIGEGEVTLAELLMTLPLGNTLVVLEVTGRELVAALDHGLTHAGGETTGAFPNIAGMQVNYCDHKACSDALLEGGVVTSLSIEGTAVEMDKTYQIATHDFLVGGGDGYTMLEEACQRGLCRKTSTLLVDLVAEEFRTHSPVTRKIGPRINPISRVKLGGVFPLRGSWSEFGKSFLQSAKLAIKHLGKAGYPVTLIVADSKTDPTVGVSASRPLIETWDVAALIASATSGVTIPIAEQVAIPNQVPQMGYAATSPKITDLEADKGHDFLFRTAVSDTTQGLVLASMAYDAGYRQVSILYIDDPYGRGLMAVFTENFEKLGGSVVASVPHEDKTTSYQSELSQAVEGSEPEALIAISFPAHIGVYLPQALKKGFFDKFLFVDASKSEKLIEVVGADVLEGMCGTGPGAAETASLLNFNASYEAEYGESPSTAPFLPNAYDAVIIEALAAEAAQVQNGSITPVGLRDQLRKVAGQPGEKINASTEDLKRAFELLQAGKPINYEGASGNVDFDDKGEVMAPIEIWCYEGGEIVSKELVSPNSPQ
;
A
#
# COMPACT_ATOMS: atom_id res chain seq x y z
N MET A 1 -5.74 -24.55 61.18
CA MET A 1 -5.68 -26.02 61.26
C MET A 1 -4.50 -26.49 60.40
N LYS A 2 -3.45 -27.08 61.00
CA LYS A 2 -2.34 -27.72 60.26
C LYS A 2 -2.85 -29.05 59.67
N LYS A 3 -2.89 -29.20 58.33
CA LYS A 3 -3.05 -30.52 57.68
C LYS A 3 -1.73 -30.85 56.96
N LYS A 4 -0.95 -31.78 57.51
CA LYS A 4 0.18 -32.41 56.83
C LYS A 4 -0.37 -33.41 55.79
N ARG A 5 0.04 -33.28 54.52
CA ARG A 5 -0.16 -34.30 53.47
C ARG A 5 1.20 -34.59 52.83
N ILE A 6 1.54 -35.87 52.70
CA ILE A 6 2.73 -36.35 51.98
C ILE A 6 2.37 -36.37 50.50
N ILE A 7 3.19 -35.71 49.65
CA ILE A 7 3.04 -35.73 48.18
C ILE A 7 4.26 -36.47 47.59
N PRO A 8 4.07 -37.41 46.66
CA PRO A 8 5.17 -37.95 45.88
C PRO A 8 5.59 -36.94 44.80
N ILE A 9 6.87 -36.55 44.79
CA ILE A 9 7.45 -35.75 43.71
C ILE A 9 7.78 -36.70 42.55
N GLY A 10 7.17 -36.50 41.39
CA GLY A 10 7.58 -37.14 40.15
C GLY A 10 8.72 -36.35 39.52
N LEU A 11 9.95 -36.85 39.60
CA LEU A 11 11.06 -36.39 38.76
C LEU A 11 10.90 -37.03 37.38
N GLY A 12 10.31 -36.29 36.45
CA GLY A 12 10.21 -36.65 35.04
C GLY A 12 11.30 -35.98 34.22
N LEU A 13 12.58 -36.27 34.49
CA LEU A 13 13.73 -36.16 33.58
C LEU A 13 14.94 -36.79 34.30
N LEU A 14 15.60 -37.76 33.66
CA LEU A 14 16.71 -38.60 34.15
C LEU A 14 16.26 -39.87 34.92
N GLY A 15 16.04 -40.94 34.17
CA GLY A 15 15.69 -42.25 34.70
C GLY A 15 16.76 -42.87 35.61
N LEU A 16 16.54 -42.77 36.93
CA LEU A 16 17.07 -43.68 37.96
C LEU A 16 16.01 -43.85 39.08
N ALA A 17 15.90 -45.07 39.61
CA ALA A 17 14.79 -45.50 40.47
C ALA A 17 15.03 -45.21 41.97
N SER A 18 14.21 -44.33 42.57
CA SER A 18 13.56 -44.45 43.90
C SER A 18 12.99 -43.08 44.37
N PRO A 19 11.77 -42.99 44.92
CA PRO A 19 11.22 -41.73 45.43
C PRO A 19 11.84 -41.38 46.79
N VAL A 20 12.37 -40.16 46.93
CA VAL A 20 12.74 -39.57 48.22
C VAL A 20 11.54 -38.79 48.76
N SER A 21 11.11 -39.07 49.98
CA SER A 21 10.06 -38.32 50.67
C SER A 21 10.68 -37.17 51.47
N ALA A 22 10.29 -35.92 51.18
CA ALA A 22 10.61 -34.75 51.99
C ALA A 22 9.34 -34.20 52.69
N GLU A 23 9.43 -33.83 53.98
CA GLU A 23 8.38 -33.07 54.67
C GLU A 23 8.51 -31.59 54.30
N VAL A 24 7.46 -31.00 53.72
CA VAL A 24 7.37 -29.56 53.45
C VAL A 24 6.26 -28.98 54.34
N GLU A 25 6.55 -27.93 55.13
CA GLU A 25 5.49 -27.14 55.80
C GLU A 25 4.78 -26.25 54.75
N TYR A 26 3.46 -26.06 54.87
CA TYR A 26 2.69 -25.19 53.98
C TYR A 26 2.63 -23.75 54.50
N PRO A 27 2.34 -22.77 53.62
CA PRO A 27 1.96 -21.43 54.07
C PRO A 27 0.82 -21.47 55.09
N SER A 28 0.87 -20.62 56.12
CA SER A 28 -0.17 -20.53 57.15
C SER A 28 -0.64 -19.09 57.34
N PHE A 29 -1.96 -18.87 57.29
CA PHE A 29 -2.56 -17.55 57.46
C PHE A 29 -3.12 -17.37 58.88
N SER A 30 -2.77 -16.26 59.53
CA SER A 30 -3.27 -15.87 60.85
C SER A 30 -4.35 -14.81 60.74
N TRP A 31 -5.61 -15.24 60.92
CA TRP A 31 -6.79 -14.38 60.86
C TRP A 31 -6.84 -13.32 61.97
N THR A 32 -6.16 -13.54 63.09
CA THR A 32 -6.07 -12.58 64.20
C THR A 32 -5.09 -11.43 63.94
N THR A 33 -4.11 -11.64 63.06
CA THR A 33 -3.06 -10.64 62.78
C THR A 33 -3.05 -10.15 61.34
N GLY A 34 -3.84 -10.76 60.45
CA GLY A 34 -3.91 -10.44 59.03
C GLY A 34 -2.64 -10.81 58.25
N LYS A 35 -1.89 -11.83 58.71
CA LYS A 35 -0.56 -12.18 58.18
C LYS A 35 -0.54 -13.57 57.53
N LEU A 36 0.01 -13.66 56.32
CA LEU A 36 0.34 -14.91 55.63
C LEU A 36 1.81 -15.27 55.89
N HIS A 37 2.06 -16.46 56.43
CA HIS A 37 3.39 -17.04 56.62
C HIS A 37 3.67 -18.01 55.49
N ILE A 38 4.83 -17.93 54.83
CA ILE A 38 5.26 -18.87 53.78
C ILE A 38 6.61 -19.48 54.24
N PRO A 39 6.69 -20.79 54.50
CA PRO A 39 7.96 -21.45 54.81
C PRO A 39 8.75 -21.75 53.54
N ILE A 40 10.05 -21.46 53.54
CA ILE A 40 10.98 -21.78 52.45
C ILE A 40 11.80 -23.01 52.86
N VAL A 41 11.92 -23.99 51.95
CA VAL A 41 12.74 -25.21 52.13
C VAL A 41 13.92 -25.14 51.17
N ASP A 42 15.14 -25.37 51.68
CA ASP A 42 16.45 -25.42 50.99
C ASP A 42 16.43 -25.03 49.50
N VAL A 43 16.84 -23.80 49.18
CA VAL A 43 16.84 -23.28 47.80
C VAL A 43 18.27 -22.95 47.37
N GLN A 44 18.58 -23.26 46.12
CA GLN A 44 19.71 -22.70 45.38
C GLN A 44 19.62 -21.14 45.30
N PRO A 45 20.70 -20.43 44.94
CA PRO A 45 20.86 -18.99 45.22
C PRO A 45 19.90 -18.01 44.48
N SER A 46 18.97 -18.53 43.67
CA SER A 46 18.00 -17.78 42.86
C SER A 46 16.84 -18.69 42.43
N GLY A 47 15.61 -18.20 42.45
CA GLY A 47 14.44 -18.94 41.96
C GLY A 47 13.16 -18.12 41.91
N THR A 48 12.25 -18.50 41.01
CA THR A 48 10.92 -17.91 40.83
C THR A 48 9.88 -18.79 41.51
N PHE A 49 8.95 -18.19 42.26
CA PHE A 49 7.85 -18.92 42.90
C PHE A 49 6.51 -18.33 42.48
N ASP A 50 5.61 -19.20 42.01
CA ASP A 50 4.22 -18.84 41.75
C ASP A 50 3.38 -19.11 43.01
N VAL A 51 2.71 -18.07 43.52
CA VAL A 51 1.73 -18.24 44.60
C VAL A 51 0.34 -18.04 44.04
N ASN A 52 -0.44 -19.13 43.99
CA ASN A 52 -1.84 -19.06 43.63
C ASN A 52 -2.66 -18.44 44.78
N MET A 53 -3.37 -17.35 44.46
CA MET A 53 -4.10 -16.50 45.39
C MET A 53 -5.63 -16.56 45.20
N ASP A 54 -6.15 -17.59 44.51
CA ASP A 54 -7.57 -17.71 44.11
C ASP A 54 -8.57 -17.63 45.30
N TRP A 55 -8.10 -17.89 46.52
CA TRP A 55 -8.89 -17.86 47.75
C TRP A 55 -9.04 -16.46 48.39
N LEU A 56 -8.46 -15.41 47.80
CA LEU A 56 -8.43 -14.05 48.36
C LEU A 56 -9.47 -13.07 47.80
N THR A 57 -10.37 -13.54 46.96
CA THR A 57 -11.41 -12.75 46.29
C THR A 57 -12.50 -12.18 47.21
N GLU A 58 -12.50 -12.49 48.52
CA GLU A 58 -13.57 -12.08 49.46
C GLU A 58 -13.16 -11.03 50.54
N SER A 59 -11.91 -10.55 50.58
CA SER A 59 -11.46 -9.61 51.63
C SER A 59 -11.36 -8.15 51.15
N GLN A 60 -12.03 -7.20 51.83
CA GLN A 60 -11.99 -5.75 51.53
C GLN A 60 -10.92 -4.94 52.30
N SER A 61 -9.99 -5.60 53.01
CA SER A 61 -8.97 -4.91 53.83
C SER A 61 -7.54 -5.12 53.30
N PRO A 62 -6.64 -4.13 53.41
CA PRO A 62 -5.23 -4.31 53.07
C PRO A 62 -4.59 -5.36 53.97
N MET A 63 -3.95 -6.37 53.38
CA MET A 63 -3.27 -7.46 54.10
C MET A 63 -1.77 -7.20 54.23
N ILE A 64 -1.16 -7.72 55.30
CA ILE A 64 0.27 -7.58 55.60
C ILE A 64 0.96 -8.92 55.34
N PHE A 65 1.85 -8.97 54.36
CA PHE A 65 2.68 -10.15 54.08
C PHE A 65 3.94 -10.17 54.94
N VAL A 66 4.39 -11.36 55.40
CA VAL A 66 5.66 -11.54 56.13
C VAL A 66 6.32 -12.83 55.66
N LEU A 67 7.46 -12.73 54.99
CA LEU A 67 8.32 -13.88 54.65
C LEU A 67 9.11 -14.30 55.90
N GLN A 68 9.30 -15.61 56.15
CA GLN A 68 10.09 -16.05 57.30
C GLN A 68 10.95 -17.29 57.00
N ASP A 69 12.20 -17.19 57.45
CA ASP A 69 13.25 -18.20 57.60
C ASP A 69 13.99 -18.68 56.33
N ILE A 70 15.25 -18.26 56.20
CA ILE A 70 16.24 -18.86 55.29
C ILE A 70 17.37 -19.43 56.16
N LYS A 71 17.74 -20.68 55.92
CA LYS A 71 18.87 -21.34 56.57
C LYS A 71 20.04 -21.39 55.60
N GLU A 72 20.88 -20.36 55.60
CA GLU A 72 22.10 -20.37 54.78
C GLU A 72 23.36 -20.10 55.61
N ALA A 73 24.42 -20.84 55.25
CA ALA A 73 25.75 -20.72 55.82
C ALA A 73 26.43 -19.45 55.29
N SER A 74 26.86 -18.59 56.22
CA SER A 74 27.55 -17.30 56.00
C SER A 74 26.65 -16.08 55.78
N ALA A 75 26.26 -15.46 56.89
CA ALA A 75 25.60 -14.17 56.92
C ALA A 75 26.58 -13.05 56.51
N THR A 76 26.49 -12.54 55.27
CA THR A 76 26.97 -11.18 54.90
C THR A 76 26.36 -10.59 53.62
N THR A 77 25.67 -11.35 52.77
CA THR A 77 25.13 -10.84 51.48
C THR A 77 23.74 -10.21 51.66
N PRO A 78 23.50 -8.96 51.24
CA PRO A 78 22.15 -8.40 51.17
C PRO A 78 21.34 -9.16 50.11
N VAL A 79 20.06 -9.43 50.39
CA VAL A 79 19.12 -10.06 49.44
C VAL A 79 18.08 -9.00 49.05
N SER A 80 17.73 -8.94 47.76
CA SER A 80 16.68 -8.08 47.23
C SER A 80 15.51 -8.94 46.77
N ALA A 81 14.29 -8.49 47.02
CA ALA A 81 13.09 -9.16 46.53
C ALA A 81 12.33 -8.17 45.63
N THR A 82 12.04 -8.60 44.42
CA THR A 82 11.25 -7.82 43.45
C THR A 82 9.91 -8.52 43.27
N PHE A 83 8.83 -7.74 43.38
CA PHE A 83 7.47 -8.23 43.18
C PHE A 83 6.97 -7.75 41.82
N SER A 84 6.61 -8.67 40.94
CA SER A 84 6.03 -8.35 39.64
C SER A 84 4.58 -8.78 39.57
N THR A 85 3.75 -7.87 39.06
CA THR A 85 2.49 -8.19 38.39
C THR A 85 2.63 -7.68 36.95
N GLU A 86 1.95 -8.29 35.97
CA GLU A 86 2.05 -7.94 34.53
C GLU A 86 2.03 -6.42 34.24
N ASN A 87 1.43 -5.59 35.11
CA ASN A 87 1.30 -4.15 34.90
C ASN A 87 1.87 -3.25 36.03
N ASN A 88 2.61 -3.77 37.01
CA ASN A 88 3.31 -2.93 38.02
C ASN A 88 4.34 -3.74 38.82
N THR A 89 5.54 -3.17 38.97
CA THR A 89 6.62 -3.71 39.82
C THR A 89 6.65 -2.96 41.15
N LEU A 90 6.51 -3.67 42.27
CA LEU A 90 6.72 -3.08 43.60
C LEU A 90 8.13 -3.44 44.08
N HIS A 91 9.03 -2.46 44.12
CA HIS A 91 10.34 -2.63 44.74
C HIS A 91 10.24 -2.47 46.26
N VAL A 92 10.70 -3.47 47.03
CA VAL A 92 10.85 -3.34 48.47
C VAL A 92 12.31 -3.06 48.78
N PRO A 93 12.69 -1.81 49.11
CA PRO A 93 14.08 -1.36 49.09
C PRO A 93 14.94 -1.87 50.28
N ALA A 94 14.34 -2.53 51.27
CA ALA A 94 15.10 -3.11 52.37
C ALA A 94 14.32 -4.22 53.08
N LEU A 95 14.93 -5.40 53.19
CA LEU A 95 14.50 -6.40 54.16
C LEU A 95 15.12 -6.02 55.52
N GLU A 96 14.30 -5.88 56.58
CA GLU A 96 14.84 -5.75 57.93
C GLU A 96 15.53 -7.07 58.31
N VAL A 97 16.86 -7.03 58.47
CA VAL A 97 17.68 -8.17 58.87
C VAL A 97 17.80 -8.18 60.39
N SER A 98 17.35 -9.25 61.03
CA SER A 98 17.62 -9.48 62.46
C SER A 98 18.25 -10.85 62.69
N SER A 99 19.25 -10.91 63.58
CA SER A 99 19.93 -12.15 63.92
C SER A 99 19.03 -13.04 64.78
N GLY A 100 18.64 -14.19 64.26
CA GLY A 100 17.96 -15.23 65.02
C GLY A 100 18.95 -16.09 65.82
N SER A 101 18.46 -16.80 66.84
CA SER A 101 19.22 -17.87 67.49
C SER A 101 19.46 -19.03 66.51
N GLU A 102 20.64 -19.67 66.59
CA GLU A 102 21.05 -20.84 65.77
C GLU A 102 21.47 -20.56 64.31
N GLY A 103 21.98 -19.35 64.00
CA GLY A 103 22.55 -19.06 62.68
C GLY A 103 21.53 -18.82 61.57
N LEU A 104 20.27 -18.57 61.95
CA LEU A 104 19.18 -18.17 61.06
C LEU A 104 19.16 -16.65 60.91
N VAL A 105 18.96 -16.17 59.68
CA VAL A 105 18.80 -14.75 59.35
C VAL A 105 17.32 -14.50 59.03
N HIS A 106 16.67 -13.58 59.76
CA HIS A 106 15.28 -13.23 59.50
C HIS A 106 15.20 -12.05 58.54
N TYR A 107 14.43 -12.20 57.47
CA TYR A 107 14.11 -11.15 56.49
C TYR A 107 12.64 -10.77 56.61
N LYS A 108 12.33 -9.48 56.71
CA LYS A 108 10.95 -8.97 56.83
C LYS A 108 10.67 -7.91 55.76
N ALA A 109 9.73 -8.20 54.86
CA ALA A 109 9.12 -7.24 53.94
C ALA A 109 7.69 -6.95 54.39
N VAL A 110 7.21 -5.71 54.25
CA VAL A 110 5.83 -5.30 54.55
C VAL A 110 5.30 -4.47 53.39
N PHE A 111 4.22 -4.90 52.74
CA PHE A 111 3.52 -4.16 51.69
C PHE A 111 2.01 -4.41 51.78
N SER A 112 1.20 -3.51 51.20
CA SER A 112 -0.26 -3.59 51.15
C SER A 112 -0.76 -3.66 49.70
N MET A 113 -1.74 -4.51 49.41
CA MET A 113 -2.36 -4.65 48.09
C MET A 113 -3.89 -4.48 48.16
N THR A 114 -4.50 -4.05 47.05
CA THR A 114 -5.96 -4.02 46.83
C THR A 114 -6.43 -5.27 46.08
N PRO A 115 -7.68 -5.75 46.28
CA PRO A 115 -8.15 -7.03 45.73
C PRO A 115 -8.59 -6.89 44.26
N ASN A 116 -7.76 -7.36 43.33
CA ASN A 116 -8.12 -7.86 41.97
C ASN A 116 -6.91 -8.27 41.11
N THR A 117 -5.74 -8.52 41.71
CA THR A 117 -4.53 -8.91 40.96
C THR A 117 -4.50 -10.41 40.67
N LYS A 118 -4.20 -10.78 39.42
CA LYS A 118 -3.83 -12.14 38.96
C LYS A 118 -2.58 -12.66 39.73
N PRO A 119 -2.17 -13.95 39.58
CA PRO A 119 -1.12 -14.57 40.42
C PRO A 119 0.15 -13.72 40.52
N LEU A 120 0.69 -13.60 41.73
CA LEU A 120 1.92 -12.86 42.00
C LEU A 120 3.14 -13.77 41.80
N GLN A 121 4.11 -13.28 41.01
CA GLN A 121 5.43 -13.90 40.90
C GLN A 121 6.41 -13.28 41.88
N PHE A 122 7.13 -14.16 42.58
CA PHE A 122 8.20 -13.78 43.52
C PHE A 122 9.55 -14.11 42.90
N VAL A 123 10.42 -13.12 42.76
CA VAL A 123 11.81 -13.31 42.34
C VAL A 123 12.73 -12.89 43.48
N LEU A 124 13.49 -13.84 44.02
CA LEU A 124 14.56 -13.60 44.99
C LEU A 124 15.88 -13.55 44.23
N THR A 125 16.48 -12.35 44.16
CA THR A 125 17.81 -12.14 43.60
C THR A 125 18.79 -11.79 44.72
N ASN A 126 19.93 -12.47 44.72
CA ASN A 126 21.07 -12.06 45.54
C ASN A 126 21.44 -10.62 45.19
N ALA A 127 21.37 -9.68 46.14
CA ALA A 127 21.61 -8.25 45.89
C ALA A 127 23.11 -7.91 45.82
N ALA A 128 23.92 -8.85 45.34
CA ALA A 128 25.35 -8.66 45.18
C ALA A 128 25.78 -8.86 43.73
N LEU A 129 25.51 -7.86 42.90
CA LEU A 129 26.36 -7.56 41.75
C LEU A 129 26.76 -6.07 41.83
N LEU A 130 27.57 -5.75 42.85
CA LEU A 130 28.39 -4.54 42.92
C LEU A 130 29.63 -4.70 42.04
N GLY A 131 29.42 -5.08 40.77
CA GLY A 131 30.46 -5.30 39.77
C GLY A 131 30.17 -4.52 38.48
N PRO A 132 31.17 -4.39 37.57
CA PRO A 132 30.95 -3.81 36.26
C PRO A 132 29.89 -4.61 35.48
N LEU A 133 29.18 -3.96 34.55
CA LEU A 133 28.26 -4.65 33.63
C LEU A 133 29.05 -5.72 32.86
N LYS A 134 28.56 -6.96 32.87
CA LYS A 134 29.18 -8.07 32.15
C LYS A 134 28.40 -8.40 30.90
N ILE A 135 29.07 -8.25 29.76
CA ILE A 135 28.53 -8.60 28.45
C ILE A 135 29.17 -9.92 27.99
N GLY A 136 28.35 -10.89 27.60
CA GLY A 136 28.80 -12.11 26.96
C GLY A 136 28.82 -11.94 25.44
N GLY A 137 30.00 -11.98 24.83
CA GLY A 137 30.17 -11.92 23.38
C GLY A 137 30.05 -13.30 22.73
N LEU A 138 29.10 -13.48 21.81
CA LEU A 138 28.92 -14.72 21.04
C LEU A 138 29.31 -14.47 19.57
N PHE A 139 30.54 -14.84 19.22
CA PHE A 139 31.10 -14.62 17.88
C PHE A 139 31.59 -15.94 17.28
N PRO A 140 31.27 -16.24 16.01
CA PRO A 140 31.75 -17.44 15.32
C PRO A 140 33.23 -17.25 14.94
N LEU A 141 34.15 -17.50 15.87
CA LEU A 141 35.59 -17.31 15.64
C LEU A 141 36.22 -18.48 14.86
N SER A 142 35.50 -19.59 14.71
CA SER A 142 35.87 -20.72 13.87
C SER A 142 34.71 -21.19 12.97
N GLY A 143 35.04 -21.90 11.89
CA GLY A 143 34.08 -22.42 10.90
C GLY A 143 33.94 -21.58 9.62
N ILE A 144 33.08 -22.02 8.72
CA ILE A 144 32.85 -21.33 7.43
C ILE A 144 32.07 -20.04 7.68
N GLY A 145 32.62 -18.89 7.27
CA GLY A 145 32.00 -17.57 7.45
C GLY A 145 32.52 -16.78 8.67
N SER A 146 33.44 -17.32 9.46
CA SER A 146 34.05 -16.63 10.61
C SER A 146 34.80 -15.35 10.25
N GLU A 147 35.28 -15.23 9.01
CA GLU A 147 35.91 -14.00 8.50
C GLU A 147 34.91 -12.82 8.43
N PHE A 148 33.65 -13.09 8.08
CA PHE A 148 32.62 -12.07 7.89
C PHE A 148 31.80 -11.82 9.16
N TYR A 149 31.44 -12.89 9.86
CA TYR A 149 30.55 -12.81 11.02
C TYR A 149 31.30 -12.93 12.35
N GLY A 150 32.56 -13.34 12.36
CA GLY A 150 33.30 -13.65 13.59
C GLY A 150 34.23 -12.52 14.01
N GLU A 151 35.41 -12.49 13.39
CA GLU A 151 36.53 -11.67 13.85
C GLU A 151 36.25 -10.16 13.75
N LYS A 152 35.65 -9.70 12.64
CA LYS A 152 35.41 -8.27 12.42
C LYS A 152 34.31 -7.70 13.33
N PRO A 153 33.13 -8.34 13.47
CA PRO A 153 32.15 -7.96 14.48
C PRO A 153 32.69 -8.02 15.91
N HIS A 154 33.52 -9.02 16.23
CA HIS A 154 34.17 -9.11 17.53
C HIS A 154 35.10 -7.92 17.79
N ASN A 155 35.88 -7.49 16.80
CA ASN A 155 36.71 -6.28 16.91
C ASN A 155 35.87 -5.01 17.08
N GLY A 156 34.73 -4.90 16.39
CA GLY A 156 33.76 -3.83 16.59
C GLY A 156 33.27 -3.76 18.05
N ALA A 157 32.84 -4.90 18.60
CA ALA A 157 32.42 -4.99 20.00
C ALA A 157 33.55 -4.66 21.00
N LEU A 158 34.78 -5.10 20.74
CA LEU A 158 35.94 -4.77 21.57
C LEU A 158 36.27 -3.27 21.52
N LEU A 159 36.14 -2.63 20.37
CA LEU A 159 36.30 -1.18 20.22
C LEU A 159 35.24 -0.42 21.04
N ALA A 160 34.00 -0.91 21.09
CA ALA A 160 32.96 -0.32 21.93
C ALA A 160 33.33 -0.39 23.42
N ILE A 161 33.81 -1.54 23.91
CA ILE A 161 34.30 -1.69 25.29
C ILE A 161 35.42 -0.70 25.59
N LYS A 162 36.37 -0.53 24.65
CA LYS A 162 37.45 0.46 24.79
C LYS A 162 36.90 1.88 24.90
N HIS A 163 36.04 2.30 23.96
CA HIS A 163 35.45 3.65 23.96
C HIS A 163 34.64 3.92 25.23
N LEU A 164 33.82 2.97 25.69
CA LEU A 164 33.04 3.07 26.92
C LEU A 164 33.95 3.18 28.16
N THR A 165 35.01 2.38 28.24
CA THR A 165 35.96 2.42 29.35
C THR A 165 36.69 3.76 29.40
N GLU A 166 37.11 4.29 28.26
CA GLU A 166 37.75 5.62 28.16
C GLU A 166 36.79 6.78 28.43
N ALA A 167 35.49 6.60 28.13
CA ALA A 167 34.43 7.49 28.55
C ALA A 167 34.06 7.34 30.04
N GLY A 168 34.62 6.32 30.71
CA GLY A 168 34.49 6.04 32.13
C GLY A 168 33.18 5.40 32.52
N PHE A 169 32.67 4.50 31.66
CA PHE A 169 31.67 3.49 32.01
C PHE A 169 32.36 2.26 32.60
N GLU A 170 31.68 1.56 33.52
CA GLU A 170 32.15 0.31 34.13
C GLU A 170 31.52 -0.89 33.40
N VAL A 171 32.24 -1.44 32.42
CA VAL A 171 31.77 -2.56 31.58
C VAL A 171 32.92 -3.51 31.26
N GLU A 172 32.64 -4.82 31.25
CA GLU A 172 33.55 -5.86 30.79
C GLU A 172 32.85 -6.78 29.79
N MET A 173 33.59 -7.29 28.80
CA MET A 173 33.09 -8.28 27.86
C MET A 173 33.89 -9.57 27.95
N ILE A 174 33.19 -10.70 27.94
CA ILE A 174 33.75 -12.04 27.89
C ILE A 174 33.23 -12.70 26.63
N SER A 175 34.11 -12.99 25.69
CA SER A 175 33.74 -13.60 24.41
C SER A 175 33.95 -15.11 24.43
N LYS A 176 33.05 -15.86 23.79
CA LYS A 176 33.21 -17.28 23.46
C LYS A 176 33.04 -17.47 21.96
N ASP A 177 33.79 -18.44 21.43
CA ASP A 177 33.56 -18.92 20.08
C ASP A 177 32.22 -19.65 20.05
N SER A 178 31.26 -19.11 19.29
CA SER A 178 29.94 -19.72 19.12
C SER A 178 29.93 -20.82 18.06
N GLY A 179 31.00 -20.97 17.29
CA GLY A 179 30.98 -21.75 16.05
C GLY A 179 29.93 -21.24 15.08
N THR A 180 29.62 -22.02 14.04
CA THR A 180 28.72 -21.63 12.94
C THR A 180 27.37 -22.38 12.98
N ASN A 181 27.08 -23.10 14.07
CA ASN A 181 25.83 -23.85 14.21
C ASN A 181 25.13 -23.57 15.56
N PRO A 182 23.79 -23.77 15.64
CA PRO A 182 23.02 -23.48 16.84
C PRO A 182 23.45 -24.26 18.10
N THR A 183 23.94 -25.49 17.94
CA THR A 183 24.32 -26.33 19.09
C THR A 183 25.54 -25.79 19.82
N GLU A 184 26.57 -25.41 19.05
CA GLU A 184 27.78 -24.77 19.58
C GLU A 184 27.46 -23.40 20.18
N GLY A 185 26.60 -22.62 19.52
CA GLY A 185 26.14 -21.32 20.01
C GLY A 185 25.43 -21.40 21.37
N VAL A 186 24.49 -22.34 21.53
CA VAL A 186 23.80 -22.59 22.81
C VAL A 186 24.78 -23.03 23.90
N ALA A 187 25.76 -23.87 23.57
CA ALA A 187 26.77 -24.32 24.54
C ALA A 187 27.68 -23.17 25.00
N ALA A 188 28.11 -22.32 24.07
CA ALA A 188 28.89 -21.12 24.37
C ALA A 188 28.10 -20.12 25.22
N ALA A 189 26.83 -19.87 24.85
CA ALA A 189 25.93 -18.99 25.60
C ALA A 189 25.70 -19.49 27.03
N ARG A 190 25.50 -20.80 27.20
CA ARG A 190 25.35 -21.43 28.51
C ARG A 190 26.56 -21.18 29.40
N GLN A 191 27.78 -21.33 28.87
CA GLN A 191 29.00 -21.04 29.64
C GLN A 191 29.07 -19.57 30.06
N LEU A 192 28.73 -18.64 29.17
CA LEU A 192 28.71 -17.21 29.51
C LEU A 192 27.71 -16.89 30.63
N VAL A 193 26.52 -17.49 30.58
CA VAL A 193 25.47 -17.25 31.57
C VAL A 193 25.79 -17.96 32.90
N GLU A 194 26.05 -19.26 32.87
CA GLU A 194 26.20 -20.08 34.08
C GLU A 194 27.57 -19.89 34.78
N GLU A 195 28.67 -19.77 34.02
CA GLU A 195 30.01 -19.69 34.60
C GLU A 195 30.44 -18.25 34.88
N HIS A 196 29.99 -17.30 34.04
CA HIS A 196 30.46 -15.91 34.08
C HIS A 196 29.41 -14.90 34.56
N ASN A 197 28.15 -15.31 34.74
CA ASN A 197 27.04 -14.47 35.20
C ASN A 197 26.90 -13.17 34.38
N VAL A 198 26.87 -13.29 33.05
CA VAL A 198 26.66 -12.12 32.16
C VAL A 198 25.20 -11.64 32.22
N GLN A 199 24.99 -10.32 32.10
CA GLN A 199 23.64 -9.73 32.09
C GLN A 199 23.08 -9.57 30.67
N VAL A 200 23.97 -9.43 29.70
CA VAL A 200 23.61 -9.22 28.29
C VAL A 200 24.44 -10.15 27.43
N LEU A 201 23.82 -10.85 26.50
CA LEU A 201 24.47 -11.57 25.42
C LEU A 201 24.45 -10.69 24.17
N VAL A 202 25.62 -10.37 23.63
CA VAL A 202 25.75 -9.73 22.33
C VAL A 202 26.23 -10.79 21.36
N GLY A 203 25.35 -11.21 20.44
CA GLY A 203 25.72 -12.15 19.39
C GLY A 203 24.63 -13.14 18.97
N GLY A 204 25.06 -14.17 18.24
CA GLY A 204 24.19 -14.99 17.41
C GLY A 204 24.35 -14.62 15.94
N ALA A 205 25.37 -15.19 15.29
CA ALA A 205 25.54 -15.10 13.84
C ALA A 205 24.73 -16.21 13.16
N PHE A 206 24.28 -15.97 11.93
CA PHE A 206 23.38 -16.85 11.16
C PHE A 206 21.96 -16.93 11.73
N ASN A 207 20.96 -16.98 10.85
CA ASN A 207 19.54 -16.77 11.17
C ASN A 207 18.93 -17.73 12.20
N GLU A 208 19.51 -18.92 12.39
CA GLU A 208 19.00 -19.95 13.31
C GLU A 208 19.64 -19.91 14.71
N MET A 209 20.78 -19.24 14.88
CA MET A 209 21.50 -19.24 16.16
C MET A 209 20.84 -18.33 17.20
N PRO A 210 20.44 -17.08 16.88
CA PRO A 210 19.80 -16.21 17.85
C PRO A 210 18.54 -16.81 18.47
N THR A 211 17.70 -17.44 17.66
CA THR A 211 16.45 -18.07 18.12
C THR A 211 16.72 -19.24 19.05
N ALA A 212 17.65 -20.14 18.69
CA ALA A 212 18.01 -21.27 19.53
C ALA A 212 18.62 -20.85 20.88
N VAL A 213 19.49 -19.83 20.88
CA VAL A 213 20.03 -19.25 22.12
C VAL A 213 18.90 -18.60 22.93
N THR A 214 17.97 -17.93 22.26
CA THR A 214 16.86 -17.24 22.91
C THR A 214 15.97 -18.21 23.69
N GLU A 215 15.51 -19.26 23.02
CA GLU A 215 14.62 -20.27 23.60
C GLU A 215 15.28 -21.11 24.70
N GLN A 216 16.56 -21.46 24.54
CA GLN A 216 17.22 -22.42 25.44
C GLN A 216 18.01 -21.76 26.58
N ILE A 217 18.43 -20.50 26.41
CA ILE A 217 19.32 -19.80 27.35
C ILE A 217 18.71 -18.47 27.80
N THR A 218 18.39 -17.57 26.88
CA THR A 218 17.98 -16.19 27.16
C THR A 218 16.69 -16.13 27.98
N ILE A 219 15.59 -16.71 27.49
CA ILE A 219 14.29 -16.71 28.18
C ILE A 219 14.35 -17.51 29.49
N PRO A 220 14.86 -18.76 29.54
CA PRO A 220 14.87 -19.54 30.77
C PRO A 220 15.71 -18.93 31.90
N ASN A 221 16.77 -18.19 31.55
CA ASN A 221 17.68 -17.58 32.52
C ASN A 221 17.44 -16.07 32.70
N GLN A 222 16.44 -15.50 32.02
CA GLN A 222 16.14 -14.06 32.03
C GLN A 222 17.39 -13.21 31.76
N VAL A 223 18.17 -13.57 30.74
CA VAL A 223 19.31 -12.79 30.26
C VAL A 223 18.87 -12.01 29.03
N LEU A 224 19.34 -10.79 28.81
CA LEU A 224 18.99 -10.01 27.62
C LEU A 224 19.87 -10.42 26.45
N GLN A 225 19.31 -10.57 25.25
CA GLN A 225 20.08 -10.87 24.04
C GLN A 225 19.94 -9.74 23.01
N ILE A 226 21.06 -9.31 22.42
CA ILE A 226 21.09 -8.37 21.30
C ILE A 226 21.86 -9.02 20.13
N ALA A 227 21.15 -9.38 19.07
CA ALA A 227 21.73 -9.94 17.85
C ALA A 227 22.25 -8.82 16.93
N TYR A 228 23.47 -8.98 16.40
CA TYR A 228 24.10 -7.93 15.57
C TYR A 228 24.07 -8.20 14.06
N SER A 229 23.78 -9.42 13.62
CA SER A 229 23.91 -9.81 12.21
C SER A 229 22.73 -10.61 11.65
N SER A 230 21.67 -10.82 12.43
CA SER A 230 20.54 -11.64 11.98
C SER A 230 19.33 -10.79 11.60
N SER A 231 18.95 -10.93 10.34
CA SER A 231 17.83 -10.22 9.71
C SER A 231 16.57 -11.08 9.59
N ALA A 232 16.61 -12.35 9.98
CA ALA A 232 15.51 -13.31 9.80
C ALA A 232 14.15 -12.76 10.28
N SER A 233 13.09 -12.98 9.50
CA SER A 233 11.72 -12.63 9.90
C SER A 233 11.25 -13.43 11.13
N VAL A 234 11.72 -14.67 11.29
CA VAL A 234 11.40 -15.52 12.47
C VAL A 234 11.84 -14.91 13.80
N ILE A 235 12.78 -13.97 13.79
CA ILE A 235 13.17 -13.23 15.00
C ILE A 235 12.07 -12.23 15.40
N THR A 236 11.50 -11.50 14.44
CA THR A 236 10.40 -10.55 14.67
C THR A 236 9.19 -11.25 15.28
N GLU A 237 8.90 -12.47 14.83
CA GLU A 237 7.69 -13.20 15.20
C GLU A 237 7.95 -14.33 16.21
N LEU A 238 9.11 -14.36 16.87
CA LEU A 238 9.53 -15.49 17.70
C LEU A 238 8.49 -15.77 18.80
N PRO A 239 7.71 -16.87 18.73
CA PRO A 239 6.58 -17.06 19.63
C PRO A 239 6.99 -17.18 21.11
N ALA A 240 8.21 -17.67 21.35
CA ALA A 240 8.77 -17.81 22.68
C ALA A 240 9.08 -16.47 23.35
N ASP A 241 9.33 -15.40 22.58
CA ASP A 241 9.71 -14.07 23.09
C ASP A 241 8.60 -13.02 22.94
N LYS A 242 7.47 -13.40 22.36
CA LYS A 242 6.31 -12.52 22.19
C LYS A 242 5.90 -11.88 23.53
N ASP A 243 5.79 -10.55 23.52
CA ASP A 243 5.45 -9.70 24.67
C ASP A 243 6.44 -9.75 25.85
N GLN A 244 7.65 -10.31 25.65
CA GLN A 244 8.66 -10.48 26.71
C GLN A 244 9.91 -9.63 26.54
N ASP A 245 10.21 -9.15 25.32
CA ASP A 245 11.35 -8.29 25.00
C ASP A 245 12.72 -8.89 25.44
N TRP A 246 12.99 -10.17 25.24
CA TRP A 246 14.31 -10.73 25.59
C TRP A 246 15.31 -10.75 24.44
N LEU A 247 14.85 -10.66 23.19
CA LEU A 247 15.67 -10.62 21.99
C LEU A 247 15.49 -9.29 21.24
N PHE A 248 16.57 -8.53 21.13
CA PHE A 248 16.65 -7.33 20.28
C PHE A 248 17.63 -7.58 19.14
N ARG A 249 17.58 -6.75 18.10
CA ARG A 249 18.62 -6.73 17.07
C ARG A 249 19.00 -5.34 16.60
N THR A 250 20.30 -5.14 16.39
CA THR A 250 20.82 -3.90 15.78
C THR A 250 20.88 -3.98 14.26
N SER A 251 20.59 -5.12 13.65
CA SER A 251 20.45 -5.30 12.20
C SER A 251 19.01 -5.12 11.74
N VAL A 252 18.80 -4.47 10.60
CA VAL A 252 17.47 -4.26 10.00
C VAL A 252 16.84 -5.61 9.59
N SER A 253 15.52 -5.71 9.74
CA SER A 253 14.74 -6.92 9.43
C SER A 253 14.68 -7.22 7.93
N GLU A 254 14.62 -8.51 7.56
CA GLU A 254 14.32 -8.96 6.21
C GLU A 254 12.95 -8.46 5.77
N THR A 255 12.00 -8.36 6.69
CA THR A 255 10.68 -7.77 6.45
C THR A 255 10.83 -6.33 5.92
N ALA A 256 11.59 -5.49 6.63
CA ALA A 256 11.86 -4.11 6.22
C ALA A 256 12.54 -4.03 4.85
N TYR A 257 13.58 -4.85 4.61
CA TYR A 257 14.29 -4.88 3.34
C TYR A 257 13.39 -5.31 2.19
N GLY A 258 12.59 -6.36 2.38
CA GLY A 258 11.71 -6.92 1.36
C GLY A 258 10.69 -5.89 0.90
N ILE A 259 10.06 -5.20 1.85
CA ILE A 259 9.02 -4.21 1.53
C ILE A 259 9.61 -2.97 0.86
N VAL A 260 10.71 -2.43 1.40
CA VAL A 260 11.37 -1.24 0.83
C VAL A 260 11.91 -1.52 -0.59
N LEU A 261 12.53 -2.68 -0.80
CA LEU A 261 13.03 -3.06 -2.12
C LEU A 261 11.88 -3.29 -3.12
N ALA A 262 10.77 -3.91 -2.69
CA ALA A 262 9.57 -4.08 -3.51
C ALA A 262 9.00 -2.72 -3.92
N LYS A 263 9.01 -1.74 -3.01
CA LYS A 263 8.48 -0.41 -3.27
C LYS A 263 9.32 0.33 -4.27
N ALA A 264 10.64 0.29 -4.10
CA ALA A 264 11.60 0.85 -5.03
C ALA A 264 11.42 0.27 -6.43
N ALA A 265 11.24 -1.05 -6.52
CA ALA A 265 11.00 -1.72 -7.80
C ALA A 265 9.72 -1.21 -8.47
N TYR A 266 8.63 -1.12 -7.70
CA TYR A 266 7.34 -0.65 -8.20
C TYR A 266 7.39 0.82 -8.69
N ASP A 267 8.05 1.69 -7.92
CA ASP A 267 8.19 3.12 -8.22
C ASP A 267 9.09 3.39 -9.43
N GLN A 268 10.06 2.52 -9.67
CA GLN A 268 10.89 2.54 -10.89
C GLN A 268 10.14 2.06 -12.14
N GLY A 269 8.87 1.68 -12.00
CA GLY A 269 8.01 1.28 -13.10
C GLY A 269 8.08 -0.20 -13.43
N TYR A 270 8.83 -1.02 -12.68
CA TYR A 270 8.82 -2.46 -12.89
C TYR A 270 7.44 -3.06 -12.59
N ARG A 271 7.01 -3.99 -13.42
CA ARG A 271 5.74 -4.71 -13.32
C ARG A 271 5.93 -6.22 -13.39
N LYS A 272 7.04 -6.73 -13.95
CA LYS A 272 7.35 -8.16 -14.01
C LYS A 272 8.79 -8.42 -13.60
N LEU A 273 9.00 -9.20 -12.54
CA LEU A 273 10.34 -9.49 -12.01
C LEU A 273 10.58 -10.98 -11.85
N ALA A 274 11.85 -11.36 -11.91
CA ALA A 274 12.31 -12.68 -11.49
C ALA A 274 13.14 -12.55 -10.20
N ILE A 275 13.01 -13.50 -9.28
CA ILE A 275 13.75 -13.54 -8.02
C ILE A 275 14.66 -14.76 -8.00
N PHE A 276 15.94 -14.55 -7.74
CA PHE A 276 16.89 -15.62 -7.42
C PHE A 276 17.23 -15.53 -5.94
N TYR A 277 16.93 -16.58 -5.17
CA TYR A 277 17.12 -16.57 -3.72
C TYR A 277 17.71 -17.88 -3.21
N VAL A 278 18.52 -17.83 -2.16
CA VAL A 278 18.93 -19.05 -1.43
C VAL A 278 17.91 -19.37 -0.34
N GLU A 279 17.81 -20.64 0.07
CA GLU A 279 16.81 -21.09 1.07
C GLU A 279 16.84 -20.25 2.36
N GLN A 280 18.01 -19.78 2.82
CA GLN A 280 18.13 -18.92 4.01
C GLN A 280 17.48 -17.54 3.85
N ASN A 281 17.26 -17.07 2.63
CA ASN A 281 16.64 -15.79 2.29
C ASN A 281 15.19 -15.97 1.81
N GLN A 282 14.57 -17.14 2.04
CA GLN A 282 13.19 -17.38 1.64
C GLN A 282 12.24 -16.35 2.27
N GLY A 283 12.38 -16.03 3.56
CA GLY A 283 11.54 -15.02 4.22
C GLY A 283 11.61 -13.65 3.55
N LEU A 284 12.81 -13.20 3.18
CA LEU A 284 13.00 -11.97 2.40
C LEU A 284 12.34 -12.03 1.01
N SER A 285 12.46 -13.17 0.32
CA SER A 285 11.83 -13.40 -0.98
C SER A 285 10.32 -13.35 -0.88
N ASP A 286 9.74 -14.01 0.13
CA ASP A 286 8.29 -14.08 0.35
C ASP A 286 7.72 -12.69 0.64
N VAL A 287 8.35 -11.92 1.54
CA VAL A 287 7.93 -10.55 1.86
C VAL A 287 8.04 -9.63 0.64
N PHE A 288 9.15 -9.69 -0.10
CA PHE A 288 9.32 -8.91 -1.32
C PHE A 288 8.23 -9.24 -2.34
N GLN A 289 7.99 -10.53 -2.59
CA GLN A 289 6.99 -11.00 -3.54
C GLN A 289 5.59 -10.53 -3.15
N GLU A 290 5.17 -10.77 -1.92
CA GLU A 290 3.85 -10.38 -1.41
C GLU A 290 3.59 -8.89 -1.62
N ASN A 291 4.54 -8.04 -1.20
CA ASN A 291 4.35 -6.59 -1.28
C ASN A 291 4.41 -6.07 -2.71
N PHE A 292 5.31 -6.60 -3.54
CA PHE A 292 5.40 -6.20 -4.95
C PHE A 292 4.12 -6.58 -5.72
N GLU A 293 3.55 -7.76 -5.43
CA GLU A 293 2.30 -8.23 -6.04
C GLU A 293 1.08 -7.46 -5.52
N ASN A 294 1.04 -7.12 -4.22
CA ASN A 294 -0.03 -6.30 -3.64
C ASN A 294 -0.14 -4.91 -4.29
N TRP A 295 0.97 -4.32 -4.72
CA TRP A 295 0.96 -3.03 -5.44
C TRP A 295 0.68 -3.15 -6.94
N GLY A 296 0.48 -4.37 -7.46
CA GLY A 296 0.14 -4.63 -8.86
C GLY A 296 1.34 -4.99 -9.75
N GLY A 297 2.50 -5.28 -9.16
CA GLY A 297 3.59 -6.00 -9.82
C GLY A 297 3.29 -7.50 -9.91
N LYS A 298 4.19 -8.25 -10.56
CA LYS A 298 4.10 -9.71 -10.69
C LYS A 298 5.47 -10.36 -10.61
N ILE A 299 5.63 -11.38 -9.78
CA ILE A 299 6.81 -12.24 -9.81
C ILE A 299 6.56 -13.34 -10.84
N VAL A 300 7.25 -13.24 -11.98
CA VAL A 300 7.06 -14.20 -13.07
C VAL A 300 7.87 -15.47 -12.87
N ALA A 301 8.98 -15.38 -12.13
CA ALA A 301 9.85 -16.49 -11.75
C ALA A 301 10.38 -16.29 -10.33
N ALA A 302 10.25 -17.29 -9.45
CA ALA A 302 10.95 -17.31 -8.16
C ALA A 302 11.80 -18.59 -8.10
N ILE A 303 13.11 -18.44 -8.25
CA ILE A 303 14.04 -19.56 -8.45
C ILE A 303 14.89 -19.75 -7.18
N PRO A 304 14.65 -20.84 -6.42
CA PRO A 304 15.50 -21.20 -5.29
C PRO A 304 16.85 -21.73 -5.79
N LEU A 305 17.92 -21.21 -5.22
CA LEU A 305 19.30 -21.61 -5.48
C LEU A 305 19.81 -22.54 -4.37
N SER A 306 20.66 -23.48 -4.75
CA SER A 306 21.41 -24.32 -3.80
C SER A 306 22.28 -23.46 -2.88
N ILE A 307 22.63 -23.96 -1.69
CA ILE A 307 23.64 -23.33 -0.84
C ILE A 307 25.02 -23.35 -1.55
N GLU A 308 25.34 -24.46 -2.23
CA GLU A 308 26.57 -24.58 -3.02
C GLU A 308 26.47 -23.79 -4.33
N VAL A 309 27.51 -23.02 -4.64
CA VAL A 309 27.57 -22.21 -5.87
C VAL A 309 27.73 -23.12 -7.09
N ALA A 310 26.78 -23.04 -8.01
CA ALA A 310 26.82 -23.76 -9.27
C ALA A 310 27.86 -23.13 -10.22
N PRO A 311 28.49 -23.94 -11.10
CA PRO A 311 29.43 -23.40 -12.09
C PRO A 311 28.75 -22.53 -13.17
N SER A 312 27.43 -22.58 -13.30
CA SER A 312 26.62 -21.80 -14.25
C SER A 312 25.15 -21.79 -13.83
N TYR A 313 24.43 -20.70 -14.16
CA TYR A 313 23.00 -20.49 -13.94
C TYR A 313 22.25 -20.13 -15.25
N GLN A 314 22.82 -20.48 -16.40
CA GLN A 314 22.28 -20.15 -17.72
C GLN A 314 20.85 -20.65 -17.95
N ASN A 315 20.47 -21.78 -17.35
CA ASN A 315 19.13 -22.35 -17.53
C ASN A 315 18.09 -21.52 -16.77
N GLU A 316 18.41 -21.15 -15.54
CA GLU A 316 17.60 -20.34 -14.64
C GLU A 316 17.41 -18.94 -15.22
N LEU A 317 18.49 -18.33 -15.73
CA LEU A 317 18.45 -17.03 -16.40
C LEU A 317 17.59 -17.06 -17.66
N LYS A 318 17.73 -18.12 -18.46
CA LYS A 318 16.92 -18.32 -19.65
C LYS A 318 15.44 -18.51 -19.31
N GLN A 319 15.13 -19.28 -18.26
CA GLN A 319 13.75 -19.44 -17.79
C GLN A 319 13.15 -18.10 -17.38
N ALA A 320 13.84 -17.36 -16.50
CA ALA A 320 13.39 -16.07 -16.02
C ALA A 320 13.15 -15.05 -17.16
N ALA A 321 14.07 -14.98 -18.13
CA ALA A 321 13.89 -14.13 -19.31
C ALA A 321 12.73 -14.59 -20.20
N GLN A 322 12.52 -15.90 -20.36
CA GLN A 322 11.39 -16.47 -21.12
C GLN A 322 10.02 -16.25 -20.46
N GLU A 323 10.01 -16.04 -19.15
CA GLU A 323 8.81 -15.71 -18.37
C GLU A 323 8.51 -14.20 -18.38
N GLY A 324 9.37 -13.41 -19.04
CA GLY A 324 9.15 -11.99 -19.32
C GLY A 324 9.52 -11.07 -18.17
N ALA A 325 10.49 -11.46 -17.33
CA ALA A 325 11.03 -10.60 -16.30
C ALA A 325 11.79 -9.40 -16.91
N GLU A 326 11.53 -8.21 -16.38
CA GLU A 326 12.14 -6.94 -16.81
C GLU A 326 13.49 -6.71 -16.11
N ALA A 327 13.61 -7.20 -14.88
CA ALA A 327 14.82 -7.15 -14.07
C ALA A 327 14.93 -8.40 -13.19
N LEU A 328 16.15 -8.66 -12.71
CA LEU A 328 16.45 -9.74 -11.80
C LEU A 328 16.64 -9.22 -10.37
N VAL A 329 15.84 -9.75 -9.44
CA VAL A 329 15.99 -9.54 -8.00
C VAL A 329 16.96 -10.59 -7.45
N ALA A 330 18.14 -10.14 -7.04
CA ALA A 330 19.24 -10.95 -6.56
C ALA A 330 19.23 -11.00 -5.02
N LEU A 331 18.59 -12.03 -4.45
CA LEU A 331 18.49 -12.28 -3.01
C LEU A 331 19.35 -13.49 -2.59
N SER A 332 20.59 -13.54 -3.08
CA SER A 332 21.54 -14.62 -2.82
C SER A 332 22.82 -14.10 -2.17
N TYR A 333 23.73 -15.01 -1.79
CA TYR A 333 25.09 -14.60 -1.40
C TYR A 333 25.87 -13.99 -2.58
N PRO A 334 26.86 -13.11 -2.32
CA PRO A 334 27.67 -12.49 -3.37
C PRO A 334 28.34 -13.49 -4.32
N GLN A 335 28.72 -14.68 -3.84
CA GLN A 335 29.35 -15.71 -4.68
C GLN A 335 28.40 -16.25 -5.75
N HIS A 336 27.12 -16.44 -5.42
CA HIS A 336 26.09 -16.82 -6.39
C HIS A 336 25.88 -15.69 -7.41
N ALA A 337 25.65 -14.47 -6.91
CA ALA A 337 25.42 -13.29 -7.73
C ALA A 337 26.55 -13.03 -8.73
N SER A 338 27.80 -13.22 -8.32
CA SER A 338 28.95 -13.03 -9.19
C SER A 338 28.92 -13.88 -10.47
N VAL A 339 28.35 -15.09 -10.39
CA VAL A 339 28.27 -16.02 -11.53
C VAL A 339 27.08 -15.64 -12.41
N TYR A 340 25.87 -15.58 -11.84
CA TYR A 340 24.67 -15.36 -12.66
C TYR A 340 24.51 -13.92 -13.15
N VAL A 341 24.99 -12.89 -12.44
CA VAL A 341 24.95 -11.50 -12.95
C VAL A 341 25.87 -11.37 -14.16
N LYS A 342 27.06 -11.97 -14.09
CA LYS A 342 28.00 -12.00 -15.22
C LYS A 342 27.39 -12.74 -16.42
N GLU A 343 26.80 -13.91 -16.17
CA GLU A 343 26.14 -14.69 -17.22
C GLU A 343 24.90 -13.98 -17.79
N ALA A 344 24.13 -13.28 -16.95
CA ALA A 344 22.99 -12.48 -17.36
C ALA A 344 23.40 -11.35 -18.32
N LEU A 345 24.47 -10.62 -17.96
CA LEU A 345 25.02 -9.55 -18.78
C LEU A 345 25.64 -10.06 -20.08
N MET A 346 26.49 -11.10 -20.01
CA MET A 346 27.15 -11.66 -21.19
C MET A 346 26.17 -12.34 -22.14
N GLY A 347 25.12 -12.96 -21.61
CA GLY A 347 24.07 -13.62 -22.37
C GLY A 347 22.97 -12.68 -22.85
N GLY A 348 22.95 -11.42 -22.41
CA GLY A 348 21.90 -10.45 -22.75
C GLY A 348 20.54 -10.80 -22.14
N PHE A 349 20.49 -11.51 -21.02
CA PHE A 349 19.25 -11.90 -20.34
C PHE A 349 18.66 -10.75 -19.53
N PHE A 350 19.50 -10.02 -18.80
CA PHE A 350 19.08 -8.89 -17.95
C PHE A 350 20.15 -7.80 -17.96
N THR A 351 19.71 -6.55 -17.98
CA THR A 351 20.58 -5.38 -17.83
C THR A 351 20.33 -4.62 -16.53
N GLN A 352 19.28 -4.97 -15.78
CA GLN A 352 18.90 -4.32 -14.53
C GLN A 352 18.79 -5.34 -13.41
N PHE A 353 19.31 -4.96 -12.23
CA PHE A 353 19.36 -5.81 -11.05
C PHE A 353 18.85 -5.06 -9.82
N LEU A 354 18.07 -5.75 -8.99
CA LEU A 354 17.59 -5.28 -7.69
C LEU A 354 18.17 -6.17 -6.60
N SER A 355 18.61 -5.62 -5.46
CA SER A 355 19.20 -6.44 -4.39
C SER A 355 19.14 -5.77 -3.01
N VAL A 356 19.70 -6.41 -2.00
CA VAL A 356 20.01 -5.81 -0.69
C VAL A 356 21.53 -5.67 -0.53
N VAL A 357 22.00 -4.73 0.29
CA VAL A 357 23.43 -4.40 0.38
C VAL A 357 24.34 -5.59 0.79
N THR A 358 23.80 -6.59 1.49
CA THR A 358 24.52 -7.84 1.82
C THR A 358 24.92 -8.63 0.57
N THR A 359 24.22 -8.43 -0.55
CA THR A 359 24.47 -9.07 -1.85
C THR A 359 25.34 -8.21 -2.79
N GLN A 360 25.45 -6.89 -2.54
CA GLN A 360 26.02 -5.91 -3.48
C GLN A 360 27.22 -5.09 -3.01
N SER A 361 27.90 -5.50 -1.94
CA SER A 361 29.14 -4.85 -1.49
C SER A 361 30.06 -4.47 -2.67
N LYS A 362 30.18 -3.17 -2.93
CA LYS A 362 30.93 -2.57 -4.06
C LYS A 362 32.36 -3.12 -4.11
N THR A 363 33.00 -3.22 -2.94
CA THR A 363 34.34 -3.77 -2.77
C THR A 363 34.41 -5.24 -3.19
N ILE A 364 33.35 -6.02 -3.00
CA ILE A 364 33.31 -7.46 -3.31
C ILE A 364 33.01 -7.70 -4.79
N LEU A 365 32.01 -7.04 -5.38
CA LEU A 365 31.66 -7.26 -6.80
C LEU A 365 32.70 -6.64 -7.76
N GLU A 366 33.27 -5.48 -7.44
CA GLU A 366 34.33 -4.88 -8.26
C GLU A 366 35.65 -5.68 -8.18
N GLN A 367 36.02 -6.20 -7.00
CA GLN A 367 37.26 -6.98 -6.82
C GLN A 367 37.14 -8.42 -7.33
N MET A 368 35.95 -9.04 -7.28
CA MET A 368 35.78 -10.44 -7.67
C MET A 368 35.41 -10.64 -9.14
N VAL A 369 34.76 -9.67 -9.81
CA VAL A 369 34.13 -9.91 -11.12
C VAL A 369 34.64 -9.00 -12.24
N GLY A 370 35.20 -7.82 -11.93
CA GLY A 370 35.75 -6.90 -12.94
C GLY A 370 34.72 -6.34 -13.92
N VAL A 371 33.43 -6.32 -13.56
CA VAL A 371 32.32 -5.79 -14.36
C VAL A 371 31.66 -4.65 -13.57
N ALA A 372 31.45 -3.50 -14.23
CA ALA A 372 30.71 -2.38 -13.63
C ALA A 372 29.22 -2.73 -13.53
N ILE A 373 28.59 -2.40 -12.40
CA ILE A 373 27.15 -2.56 -12.22
C ILE A 373 26.43 -1.62 -13.20
N PRO A 374 25.50 -2.11 -14.04
CA PRO A 374 24.79 -1.27 -15.00
C PRO A 374 24.02 -0.14 -14.33
N ASP A 375 23.96 1.00 -15.02
CA ASP A 375 23.15 2.13 -14.57
C ASP A 375 21.66 1.74 -14.49
N GLY A 376 21.00 2.15 -13.41
CA GLY A 376 19.62 1.78 -13.08
C GLY A 376 19.48 0.56 -12.18
N SER A 377 20.57 -0.19 -11.91
CA SER A 377 20.55 -1.28 -10.94
C SER A 377 20.59 -0.73 -9.52
N CYS A 378 19.75 -1.24 -8.64
CA CYS A 378 19.50 -0.66 -7.32
C CYS A 378 19.61 -1.68 -6.18
N ALA A 379 19.88 -1.16 -4.98
CA ALA A 379 19.90 -1.94 -3.76
C ALA A 379 19.25 -1.19 -2.59
N ALA A 380 18.55 -1.94 -1.74
CA ALA A 380 18.14 -1.44 -0.44
C ALA A 380 19.29 -1.60 0.56
N ALA A 381 19.61 -0.52 1.28
CA ALA A 381 20.69 -0.46 2.25
C ALA A 381 20.26 0.34 3.50
N PRO A 382 20.82 0.07 4.69
CA PRO A 382 20.62 0.95 5.84
C PRO A 382 21.02 2.38 5.49
N SER A 383 20.17 3.34 5.86
CA SER A 383 20.44 4.75 5.68
C SER A 383 21.42 5.23 6.75
N PHE A 384 22.48 5.91 6.33
CA PHE A 384 23.51 6.44 7.24
C PHE A 384 23.21 7.90 7.60
N VAL A 385 21.98 8.16 8.07
CA VAL A 385 21.40 9.51 8.28
C VAL A 385 22.27 10.45 9.15
N SER A 386 23.25 9.92 9.89
CA SER A 386 24.41 10.67 10.39
C SER A 386 25.68 10.20 9.67
N THR A 387 26.12 10.92 8.64
CA THR A 387 27.39 10.61 7.95
C THR A 387 28.59 10.76 8.89
N ASP A 388 28.49 11.61 9.91
CA ASP A 388 29.54 11.81 10.92
C ASP A 388 29.72 10.58 11.84
N SER A 389 28.64 9.87 12.19
CA SER A 389 28.71 8.73 13.14
C SER A 389 29.51 7.56 12.57
N ARG A 390 29.21 7.17 11.33
CA ARG A 390 29.96 6.08 10.68
C ARG A 390 31.40 6.48 10.38
N ASP A 391 31.64 7.73 9.98
CA ASP A 391 33.00 8.23 9.73
C ASP A 391 33.84 8.26 11.01
N LYS A 392 33.25 8.66 12.15
CA LYS A 392 33.89 8.60 13.47
C LYS A 392 34.23 7.16 13.86
N PHE A 393 33.29 6.23 13.70
CA PHE A 393 33.54 4.80 13.95
C PHE A 393 34.66 4.26 13.06
N ASN A 394 34.57 4.48 11.74
CA ASN A 394 35.56 4.03 10.76
C ASN A 394 36.97 4.57 11.08
N ALA A 395 37.07 5.85 11.44
CA ALA A 395 38.33 6.46 11.83
C ALA A 395 38.93 5.80 13.08
N SER A 396 38.12 5.54 14.11
CA SER A 396 38.56 4.84 15.32
C SER A 396 38.94 3.38 15.03
N TYR A 397 38.17 2.68 14.22
CA TYR A 397 38.43 1.28 13.84
C TYR A 397 39.73 1.16 13.06
N GLN A 398 39.95 2.05 12.08
CA GLN A 398 41.20 2.13 11.32
C GLN A 398 42.39 2.47 12.20
N ALA A 399 42.23 3.37 13.17
CA ALA A 399 43.29 3.74 14.10
C ALA A 399 43.69 2.57 15.03
N GLU A 400 42.72 1.74 15.43
CA GLU A 400 42.96 0.62 16.35
C GLU A 400 43.51 -0.62 15.63
N TYR A 401 42.89 -1.00 14.52
CA TYR A 401 43.16 -2.29 13.86
C TYR A 401 43.96 -2.17 12.56
N GLY A 402 44.22 -0.95 12.08
CA GLY A 402 44.98 -0.74 10.84
C GLY A 402 44.20 -1.02 9.55
N GLU A 403 42.88 -1.23 9.63
CA GLU A 403 42.02 -1.59 8.51
C GLU A 403 41.09 -0.43 8.11
N SER A 404 41.09 -0.06 6.82
CA SER A 404 40.34 1.10 6.29
C SER A 404 38.87 0.85 6.05
N SER A 405 38.47 -0.41 6.07
CA SER A 405 37.09 -0.81 5.93
C SER A 405 36.80 -1.83 7.03
N PRO A 406 36.07 -1.47 8.10
CA PRO A 406 35.38 -2.48 8.88
C PRO A 406 34.51 -3.31 7.92
N GLN A 407 34.58 -4.63 8.02
CA GLN A 407 33.72 -5.51 7.21
C GLN A 407 32.32 -5.63 7.86
N LEU A 408 31.40 -6.29 7.15
CA LEU A 408 29.98 -6.42 7.45
C LEU A 408 29.68 -6.66 8.95
N PHE A 409 28.71 -5.90 9.49
CA PHE A 409 28.18 -5.98 10.87
C PHE A 409 29.13 -5.58 12.02
N SER A 410 30.30 -5.00 11.73
CA SER A 410 31.20 -4.49 12.77
C SER A 410 30.57 -3.32 13.54
N GLU A 411 29.86 -2.46 12.83
CA GLU A 411 29.10 -1.35 13.36
C GLU A 411 27.94 -1.85 14.25
N ASN A 412 27.20 -2.86 13.80
CA ASN A 412 26.05 -3.39 14.54
C ASN A 412 26.47 -4.04 15.86
N ALA A 413 27.62 -4.73 15.89
CA ALA A 413 28.18 -5.32 17.10
C ALA A 413 28.74 -4.25 18.05
N TYR A 414 29.32 -3.18 17.50
CA TYR A 414 29.72 -1.99 18.26
C TYR A 414 28.50 -1.36 18.96
N ASP A 415 27.44 -1.09 18.20
CA ASP A 415 26.22 -0.44 18.69
C ASP A 415 25.49 -1.28 19.74
N ALA A 416 25.43 -2.60 19.56
CA ALA A 416 24.82 -3.52 20.53
C ALA A 416 25.47 -3.41 21.93
N VAL A 417 26.79 -3.26 21.98
CA VAL A 417 27.54 -3.07 23.24
C VAL A 417 27.28 -1.68 23.84
N ILE A 418 27.26 -0.63 23.00
CA ILE A 418 27.01 0.74 23.46
C ILE A 418 25.62 0.86 24.06
N VAL A 419 24.57 0.47 23.33
CA VAL A 419 23.18 0.66 23.74
C VAL A 419 22.85 -0.12 25.01
N ALA A 420 23.34 -1.37 25.14
CA ALA A 420 23.22 -2.16 26.36
C ALA A 420 23.87 -1.46 27.57
N THR A 421 25.03 -0.84 27.36
CA THR A 421 25.76 -0.15 28.43
C THR A 421 25.07 1.15 28.85
N LEU A 422 24.58 1.93 27.87
CA LEU A 422 23.81 3.15 28.15
C LEU A 422 22.52 2.83 28.91
N ALA A 423 21.79 1.78 28.52
CA ALA A 423 20.58 1.34 29.20
C ALA A 423 20.86 0.87 30.64
N ALA A 424 21.93 0.11 30.86
CA ALA A 424 22.37 -0.27 32.21
C ALA A 424 22.67 0.95 33.10
N TRP A 425 23.21 2.02 32.52
CA TRP A 425 23.50 3.25 33.25
C TRP A 425 22.27 4.12 33.51
N ALA A 426 21.30 4.14 32.61
CA ALA A 426 19.98 4.72 32.85
C ALA A 426 19.30 4.03 34.05
N ALA A 427 19.29 2.69 34.08
CA ALA A 427 18.79 1.89 35.20
C ALA A 427 19.49 2.25 36.54
N LYS A 428 20.83 2.23 36.55
CA LYS A 428 21.65 2.57 37.74
C LYS A 428 21.31 3.95 38.29
N LYS A 429 20.99 4.92 37.43
CA LYS A 429 20.63 6.27 37.85
C LYS A 429 19.26 6.32 38.54
N ASN A 430 18.30 5.55 38.06
CA ASN A 430 16.96 5.45 38.66
C ASN A 430 16.95 4.72 40.01
N GLY A 431 18.13 4.33 40.51
CA GLY A 431 18.30 3.58 41.75
C GLY A 431 18.03 2.09 41.57
N GLU A 432 17.92 1.64 40.32
CA GLU A 432 17.69 0.23 40.00
C GLU A 432 19.01 -0.56 40.09
N VAL A 433 18.87 -1.84 40.44
CA VAL A 433 19.98 -2.79 40.37
C VAL A 433 20.17 -3.16 38.91
N ILE A 434 21.41 -3.10 38.41
CA ILE A 434 21.75 -3.55 37.05
C ILE A 434 21.46 -5.05 36.95
N THR A 435 20.34 -5.35 36.31
CA THR A 435 19.83 -6.69 36.00
C THR A 435 19.42 -6.73 34.53
N PRO A 436 19.35 -7.90 33.91
CA PRO A 436 18.87 -8.02 32.53
C PRO A 436 17.52 -7.33 32.30
N VAL A 437 16.57 -7.48 33.24
CA VAL A 437 15.25 -6.82 33.20
C VAL A 437 15.38 -5.29 33.20
N SER A 438 16.19 -4.72 34.08
CA SER A 438 16.37 -3.27 34.14
C SER A 438 17.03 -2.72 32.86
N ILE A 439 17.99 -3.45 32.28
CA ILE A 439 18.65 -3.05 31.04
C ILE A 439 17.64 -3.07 29.89
N ARG A 440 16.87 -4.16 29.77
CA ARG A 440 15.80 -4.33 28.79
C ARG A 440 14.81 -3.15 28.82
N ASN A 441 14.31 -2.81 30.01
CA ASN A 441 13.31 -1.76 30.18
C ASN A 441 13.82 -0.36 29.77
N HIS A 442 15.14 -0.15 29.74
CA HIS A 442 15.76 1.12 29.40
C HIS A 442 16.38 1.17 28.00
N LEU A 443 16.38 0.08 27.22
CA LEU A 443 16.96 0.04 25.87
C LEU A 443 16.32 1.07 24.95
N ARG A 444 14.99 1.10 24.86
CA ARG A 444 14.24 2.05 24.00
C ARG A 444 14.42 3.50 24.45
N GLU A 445 14.56 3.74 25.76
CA GLU A 445 14.75 5.09 26.34
C GLU A 445 16.07 5.73 25.90
N VAL A 446 17.16 4.96 25.84
CA VAL A 446 18.49 5.50 25.51
C VAL A 446 18.74 5.54 24.00
N ALA A 447 18.02 4.70 23.25
CA ALA A 447 18.11 4.62 21.81
C ALA A 447 17.29 5.73 21.13
N GLY A 448 16.04 5.94 21.54
CA GLY A 448 15.06 6.78 20.81
C GLY A 448 14.87 8.21 21.31
N PRO A 449 14.17 9.06 20.53
CA PRO A 449 13.75 10.38 20.97
C PRO A 449 12.69 10.31 22.08
N PRO A 450 12.54 11.37 22.92
CA PRO A 450 13.22 12.66 22.86
C PRO A 450 14.56 12.65 23.60
N GLY A 451 15.61 13.30 23.08
CA GLY A 451 16.91 13.35 23.76
C GLY A 451 17.97 14.14 23.00
N GLU A 452 19.09 14.46 23.64
CA GLU A 452 20.25 15.00 22.90
C GLU A 452 20.93 13.86 22.11
N GLN A 453 21.27 14.12 20.85
CA GLN A 453 21.96 13.17 20.00
C GLN A 453 23.36 12.84 20.53
N ILE A 454 23.62 11.55 20.69
CA ILE A 454 24.90 10.96 21.08
C ILE A 454 25.41 10.11 19.92
N GLU A 455 26.65 10.35 19.49
CA GLU A 455 27.31 9.66 18.38
C GLU A 455 28.41 8.71 18.89
N PRO A 456 28.95 7.78 18.06
CA PRO A 456 29.91 6.75 18.49
C PRO A 456 31.35 7.30 18.66
N SER A 457 31.54 8.28 19.55
CA SER A 457 32.85 8.82 19.91
C SER A 457 33.06 8.84 21.42
N ILE A 458 34.32 8.82 21.86
CA ILE A 458 34.65 8.88 23.30
C ILE A 458 34.12 10.17 23.95
N GLU A 459 34.15 11.31 23.23
CA GLU A 459 33.67 12.59 23.75
C GLU A 459 32.14 12.60 23.89
N ASP A 460 31.45 12.06 22.89
CA ASP A 460 29.99 11.94 22.89
C ASP A 460 29.51 10.97 23.98
N LEU A 461 30.21 9.85 24.19
CA LEU A 461 29.91 8.91 25.27
C LEU A 461 30.16 9.51 26.66
N LYS A 462 31.18 10.35 26.85
CA LYS A 462 31.38 11.10 28.09
C LYS A 462 30.20 12.03 28.37
N ARG A 463 29.73 12.73 27.34
CA ARG A 463 28.55 13.59 27.41
C ARG A 463 27.28 12.80 27.71
N ALA A 464 27.10 11.63 27.09
CA ALA A 464 25.99 10.72 27.40
C ALA A 464 25.99 10.31 28.87
N ARG A 465 27.16 9.93 29.41
CA ARG A 465 27.32 9.60 30.82
C ARG A 465 26.92 10.76 31.73
N GLU A 466 27.38 11.97 31.43
CA GLU A 466 27.05 13.17 32.21
C GLU A 466 25.53 13.47 32.19
N ARG A 467 24.88 13.29 31.05
CA ARG A 467 23.43 13.47 30.91
C ARG A 467 22.62 12.43 31.64
N LEU A 468 22.96 11.15 31.48
CA LEU A 468 22.35 10.06 32.22
C LEU A 468 22.53 10.26 33.73
N GLN A 469 23.72 10.69 34.18
CA GLN A 469 23.96 11.06 35.59
C GLN A 469 23.06 12.23 36.07
N ALA A 470 22.72 13.15 35.17
CA ALA A 470 21.81 14.27 35.44
C ALA A 470 20.32 13.91 35.29
N GLY A 471 19.96 12.68 34.90
CA GLY A 471 18.58 12.27 34.63
C GLY A 471 17.98 12.98 33.41
N LYS A 472 18.83 13.37 32.46
CA LYS A 472 18.39 14.00 31.21
C LYS A 472 18.37 12.96 30.10
N PRO A 473 17.34 12.96 29.24
CA PRO A 473 17.24 11.95 28.20
C PRO A 473 18.30 12.17 27.11
N ILE A 474 18.67 11.09 26.45
CA ILE A 474 19.63 11.00 25.35
C ILE A 474 18.98 10.26 24.18
N ASN A 475 19.52 10.42 22.98
CA ASN A 475 19.14 9.67 21.79
C ASN A 475 20.44 9.18 21.14
N TYR A 476 20.72 7.89 21.23
CA TYR A 476 21.95 7.32 20.67
C TYR A 476 21.80 7.02 19.18
N THR A 477 22.56 7.73 18.36
CA THR A 477 22.69 7.48 16.92
C THR A 477 23.93 6.62 16.70
N GLY A 478 23.71 5.36 16.32
CA GLY A 478 24.75 4.33 16.23
C GLY A 478 25.67 4.47 15.04
N ALA A 479 26.76 3.70 15.05
CA ALA A 479 27.67 3.54 13.93
C ALA A 479 27.00 2.84 12.72
N SER A 480 26.02 1.98 12.97
CA SER A 480 25.26 1.21 11.96
C SER A 480 24.02 1.93 11.44
N GLY A 481 23.70 3.11 11.99
CA GLY A 481 22.49 3.89 11.69
C GLY A 481 21.71 4.24 12.95
N GLU A 482 20.43 4.59 12.81
CA GLU A 482 19.56 4.73 13.97
C GLU A 482 19.37 3.37 14.65
N VAL A 483 19.43 3.34 15.98
CA VAL A 483 19.31 2.10 16.79
C VAL A 483 18.01 2.13 17.60
N ASN A 484 16.95 2.70 17.04
CA ASN A 484 15.63 2.83 17.67
C ASN A 484 14.89 1.50 17.61
N PHE A 485 14.51 0.92 18.74
CA PHE A 485 13.81 -0.38 18.73
C PHE A 485 12.28 -0.22 18.74
N ASP A 486 11.59 -1.01 17.91
CA ASP A 486 10.14 -1.17 17.95
C ASP A 486 9.69 -2.09 19.11
N GLU A 487 8.39 -2.41 19.16
CA GLU A 487 7.81 -3.29 20.18
C GLU A 487 8.26 -4.75 20.07
N ASN A 488 8.78 -5.19 18.92
CA ASN A 488 9.29 -6.54 18.70
C ASN A 488 10.81 -6.64 18.94
N GLY A 489 11.47 -5.53 19.28
CA GLY A 489 12.92 -5.47 19.47
C GLY A 489 13.70 -5.31 18.16
N ASP A 490 13.02 -4.98 17.06
CA ASP A 490 13.61 -4.69 15.76
C ASP A 490 14.04 -3.24 15.65
N VAL A 491 15.12 -2.98 14.92
CA VAL A 491 15.58 -1.62 14.68
C VAL A 491 14.76 -0.90 13.60
N LEU A 492 14.19 0.24 13.96
CA LEU A 492 13.49 1.22 13.12
C LEU A 492 14.49 2.14 12.41
N SER A 493 15.35 1.56 11.56
CA SER A 493 16.31 2.33 10.77
C SER A 493 15.72 2.66 9.39
N PRO A 494 15.83 3.92 8.91
CA PRO A 494 15.51 4.24 7.53
C PRO A 494 16.37 3.41 6.57
N LEU A 495 15.81 3.05 5.41
CA LEU A 495 16.49 2.32 4.35
C LEU A 495 16.65 3.21 3.12
N ASP A 496 17.88 3.36 2.65
CA ASP A 496 18.21 4.01 1.39
C ASP A 496 18.02 3.05 0.21
N ILE A 497 17.48 3.57 -0.89
CA ILE A 497 17.54 2.96 -2.21
C ILE A 497 18.74 3.56 -2.93
N VAL A 498 19.79 2.77 -3.09
CA VAL A 498 21.02 3.20 -3.75
C VAL A 498 21.07 2.59 -5.14
N CYS A 499 21.17 3.41 -6.17
CA CYS A 499 21.22 2.96 -7.57
C CYS A 499 22.54 3.35 -8.24
N SER A 500 22.99 2.52 -9.17
CA SER A 500 24.12 2.85 -10.05
C SER A 500 23.69 3.91 -11.07
N GLN A 501 24.46 4.97 -11.22
CA GLN A 501 24.29 6.04 -12.20
C GLN A 501 25.67 6.55 -12.62
N ASP A 502 25.97 6.55 -13.93
CA ASP A 502 27.29 6.89 -14.47
C ASP A 502 28.44 6.08 -13.82
N GLY A 503 28.17 4.83 -13.41
CA GLY A 503 29.12 3.98 -12.70
C GLY A 503 29.44 4.40 -11.26
N ILE A 504 28.67 5.31 -10.66
CA ILE A 504 28.73 5.66 -9.24
C ILE A 504 27.41 5.32 -8.53
N ALA A 505 27.49 5.01 -7.24
CA ALA A 505 26.32 4.70 -6.41
C ALA A 505 25.67 6.00 -5.90
N VAL A 506 24.38 6.19 -6.15
CA VAL A 506 23.60 7.39 -5.80
C VAL A 506 22.35 6.98 -5.02
N THR A 507 22.12 7.60 -3.86
CA THR A 507 20.87 7.43 -3.10
C THR A 507 19.71 8.09 -3.85
N GLN A 508 18.71 7.31 -4.25
CA GLN A 508 17.50 7.76 -4.94
C GLN A 508 16.37 8.14 -3.99
N ALA A 509 16.22 7.38 -2.90
CA ALA A 509 15.17 7.58 -1.90
C ALA A 509 15.61 7.04 -0.54
N THR A 510 15.01 7.54 0.53
CA THR A 510 15.15 7.01 1.89
C THR A 510 13.74 6.70 2.41
N LEU A 511 13.48 5.46 2.80
CA LEU A 511 12.16 4.93 3.18
C LEU A 511 12.19 4.40 4.63
N MET A 512 11.11 4.60 5.38
CA MET A 512 10.97 4.08 6.74
C MET A 512 10.22 2.74 6.73
N PRO A 513 10.73 1.66 7.36
CA PRO A 513 10.07 0.35 7.36
C PRO A 513 8.73 0.26 8.07
N ASN A 514 8.54 0.99 9.18
CA ASN A 514 7.28 1.04 9.92
C ASN A 514 6.14 1.71 9.15
N ASN A 515 6.44 2.38 8.03
CA ASN A 515 5.38 2.81 7.13
C ASN A 515 4.59 1.60 6.62
N PHE A 516 5.11 0.38 6.56
CA PHE A 516 4.36 -0.73 5.95
C PHE A 516 3.45 -1.51 6.91
N GLU A 517 3.30 -1.07 8.16
CA GLU A 517 2.30 -1.60 9.11
C GLU A 517 0.88 -1.48 8.52
N VAL A 518 0.09 -2.56 8.59
CA VAL A 518 -1.35 -2.52 8.30
C VAL A 518 -2.07 -1.73 9.39
N VAL A 519 -2.60 -0.58 9.03
CA VAL A 519 -3.32 0.33 9.93
C VAL A 519 -4.83 0.12 9.93
N GLY A 520 -5.36 -0.71 9.03
CA GLY A 520 -6.78 -1.06 9.01
C GLY A 520 -7.22 -1.63 7.66
N VAL A 521 -8.54 -1.61 7.41
CA VAL A 521 -9.14 -2.10 6.16
C VAL A 521 -9.96 -1.00 5.52
N ALA A 522 -9.81 -0.79 4.22
CA ALA A 522 -10.72 -0.01 3.39
C ALA A 522 -11.84 -0.92 2.87
N GLY A 523 -13.07 -0.63 3.26
CA GLY A 523 -14.27 -1.35 2.79
C GLY A 523 -14.75 -0.91 1.41
N MET A 524 -14.01 -0.03 0.74
CA MET A 524 -14.23 0.41 -0.62
C MET A 524 -12.93 1.00 -1.18
N PHE A 525 -12.84 1.11 -2.50
CA PHE A 525 -11.75 1.85 -3.13
C PHE A 525 -11.94 3.35 -3.00
N PHE A 526 -10.93 4.04 -2.45
CA PHE A 526 -10.92 5.49 -2.34
C PHE A 526 -10.16 6.10 -3.51
N HIS A 527 -10.90 6.55 -4.54
CA HIS A 527 -10.31 7.22 -5.69
C HIS A 527 -9.54 8.47 -5.27
N GLY A 528 -8.25 8.51 -5.62
CA GLY A 528 -7.34 9.64 -5.39
C GLY A 528 -6.64 10.14 -6.65
N THR A 529 -7.06 9.67 -7.83
CA THR A 529 -6.51 10.13 -9.10
C THR A 529 -7.16 11.44 -9.55
N GLU A 530 -6.38 12.28 -10.21
CA GLU A 530 -6.77 13.65 -10.57
C GLU A 530 -7.96 13.71 -11.55
N GLU A 531 -8.22 12.64 -12.30
CA GLU A 531 -9.34 12.56 -13.24
C GLU A 531 -10.70 12.67 -12.54
N ILE A 532 -10.78 12.29 -11.26
CA ILE A 532 -12.01 12.36 -10.47
C ILE A 532 -11.91 13.47 -9.44
N ILE A 533 -10.90 13.40 -8.55
CA ILE A 533 -10.94 14.19 -7.32
C ILE A 533 -10.89 15.68 -7.58
N ARG A 534 -10.25 16.15 -8.66
CA ARG A 534 -10.13 17.58 -8.97
C ARG A 534 -11.41 18.19 -9.55
N TYR A 535 -12.41 17.39 -9.89
CA TYR A 535 -13.61 17.84 -10.63
C TYR A 535 -14.90 17.68 -9.82
N GLN A 536 -14.92 16.79 -8.84
CA GLN A 536 -16.13 16.46 -8.08
C GLN A 536 -15.81 16.01 -6.65
N GLU A 537 -16.84 16.04 -5.80
CA GLU A 537 -16.78 15.44 -4.46
C GLU A 537 -16.36 13.97 -4.54
N SER A 538 -15.40 13.58 -3.70
CA SER A 538 -14.86 12.22 -3.67
C SER A 538 -14.92 11.61 -2.26
N ALA A 539 -15.02 10.29 -2.20
CA ALA A 539 -15.00 9.55 -0.93
C ALA A 539 -13.71 9.79 -0.14
N LEU A 540 -12.56 9.90 -0.83
CA LEU A 540 -11.26 10.17 -0.22
C LEU A 540 -11.16 11.59 0.33
N GLY A 541 -11.62 12.58 -0.45
CA GLY A 541 -11.71 13.96 0.01
C GLY A 541 -12.61 14.11 1.23
N ASN A 542 -13.76 13.44 1.22
CA ASN A 542 -14.67 13.38 2.36
C ASN A 542 -14.04 12.69 3.58
N LEU A 543 -13.32 11.58 3.39
CA LEU A 543 -12.59 10.91 4.46
C LEU A 543 -11.66 11.89 5.18
N VAL A 544 -10.81 12.59 4.43
CA VAL A 544 -9.83 13.52 5.01
C VAL A 544 -10.51 14.72 5.67
N ALA A 545 -11.51 15.32 5.03
CA ALA A 545 -12.25 16.43 5.63
C ALA A 545 -13.01 16.02 6.91
N ASP A 546 -13.59 14.82 6.94
CA ASP A 546 -14.32 14.30 8.09
C ASP A 546 -13.40 14.06 9.29
N VAL A 547 -12.23 13.43 9.09
CA VAL A 547 -11.28 13.19 10.20
C VAL A 547 -10.67 14.49 10.72
N MET A 548 -10.45 15.48 9.84
CA MET A 548 -10.02 16.82 10.24
C MET A 548 -11.07 17.52 11.11
N LEU A 549 -12.34 17.46 10.71
CA LEU A 549 -13.43 18.03 11.50
C LEU A 549 -13.54 17.33 12.86
N GLU A 550 -13.53 15.99 12.88
CA GLU A 550 -13.63 15.22 14.12
C GLU A 550 -12.52 15.59 15.12
N ALA A 551 -11.27 15.63 14.66
CA ALA A 551 -10.12 16.00 15.50
C ALA A 551 -10.25 17.43 16.07
N ALA A 552 -10.78 18.36 15.28
CA ALA A 552 -10.89 19.77 15.64
C ALA A 552 -12.17 20.14 16.42
N LYS A 553 -13.15 19.22 16.56
CA LYS A 553 -14.41 19.49 17.31
C LYS A 553 -14.15 19.91 18.74
N SER A 554 -13.16 19.29 19.41
CA SER A 554 -12.77 19.63 20.78
C SER A 554 -12.27 21.08 20.91
N GLU A 555 -11.85 21.67 19.79
CA GLU A 555 -11.35 23.04 19.71
C GLU A 555 -12.43 24.05 19.32
N GLY A 556 -13.65 23.59 19.01
CA GLY A 556 -14.79 24.41 18.61
C GLY A 556 -15.04 24.48 17.09
N ALA A 557 -14.29 23.72 16.28
CA ALA A 557 -14.52 23.70 14.83
C ALA A 557 -15.90 23.12 14.49
N VAL A 558 -16.64 23.83 13.63
CA VAL A 558 -17.98 23.43 13.15
C VAL A 558 -17.99 22.92 11.71
N ALA A 559 -16.89 23.11 11.00
CA ALA A 559 -16.72 22.69 9.62
C ALA A 559 -15.23 22.41 9.33
N ALA A 560 -14.95 21.68 8.25
CA ALA A 560 -13.59 21.51 7.74
C ALA A 560 -13.51 21.81 6.24
N LEU A 561 -12.39 22.40 5.82
CA LEU A 561 -12.05 22.70 4.44
C LEU A 561 -10.61 22.25 4.17
N THR A 562 -10.46 21.39 3.16
CA THR A 562 -9.17 21.01 2.58
C THR A 562 -9.25 21.05 1.06
N ASN A 563 -8.13 21.06 0.34
CA ASN A 563 -8.10 21.02 -1.11
C ASN A 563 -7.60 19.66 -1.61
N THR A 564 -7.97 19.26 -2.82
CA THR A 564 -7.49 17.99 -3.41
C THR A 564 -5.99 17.96 -3.67
N GLY A 565 -5.32 19.12 -3.68
CA GLY A 565 -3.87 19.25 -3.85
C GLY A 565 -3.03 18.63 -2.75
N ILE A 566 -3.62 18.16 -1.65
CA ILE A 566 -2.91 17.33 -0.66
C ILE A 566 -2.93 15.82 -0.98
N LEU A 567 -3.81 15.38 -1.89
CA LEU A 567 -3.97 13.99 -2.29
C LEU A 567 -3.10 13.67 -3.50
N ARG A 568 -2.50 12.48 -3.55
CA ARG A 568 -1.60 12.06 -4.65
C ARG A 568 -1.96 10.74 -5.31
N THR A 569 -2.44 9.78 -4.55
CA THR A 569 -2.83 8.46 -5.07
C THR A 569 -4.10 7.96 -4.38
N SER A 570 -4.65 6.86 -4.91
CA SER A 570 -5.81 6.20 -4.34
C SER A 570 -5.41 5.28 -3.18
N ILE A 571 -6.38 4.98 -2.30
CA ILE A 571 -6.27 3.88 -1.32
C ILE A 571 -7.06 2.69 -1.87
N GLY A 572 -6.40 1.54 -1.95
CA GLY A 572 -6.95 0.26 -2.37
C GLY A 572 -8.14 -0.18 -1.50
N GLU A 573 -8.90 -1.15 -1.99
CA GLU A 573 -9.87 -1.87 -1.16
C GLU A 573 -9.17 -3.06 -0.53
N GLY A 574 -9.40 -3.31 0.77
CA GLY A 574 -8.69 -4.33 1.53
C GLY A 574 -7.78 -3.74 2.60
N GLU A 575 -6.73 -4.46 2.99
CA GLU A 575 -5.77 -4.01 4.01
C GLU A 575 -5.06 -2.73 3.55
N VAL A 576 -4.96 -1.77 4.45
CA VAL A 576 -4.34 -0.46 4.21
C VAL A 576 -3.12 -0.33 5.09
N THR A 577 -1.99 0.06 4.49
CA THR A 577 -0.74 0.28 5.23
C THR A 577 -0.49 1.76 5.51
N LEU A 578 0.29 2.08 6.53
CA LEU A 578 0.70 3.47 6.80
C LEU A 578 1.45 4.10 5.60
N ALA A 579 2.11 3.29 4.78
CA ALA A 579 2.90 3.67 3.62
C ALA A 579 1.99 4.09 2.50
N GLU A 580 0.91 3.33 2.29
CA GLU A 580 -0.15 3.70 1.36
C GLU A 580 -0.80 5.03 1.77
N LEU A 581 -1.04 5.25 3.07
CA LEU A 581 -1.55 6.53 3.57
C LEU A 581 -0.54 7.67 3.38
N LEU A 582 0.75 7.43 3.61
CA LEU A 582 1.82 8.40 3.38
C LEU A 582 1.99 8.71 1.89
N MET A 583 1.81 7.74 1.00
CA MET A 583 1.77 7.99 -0.44
C MET A 583 0.56 8.82 -0.84
N THR A 584 -0.58 8.58 -0.18
CA THR A 584 -1.82 9.31 -0.43
C THR A 584 -1.73 10.76 0.06
N LEU A 585 -1.09 10.99 1.22
CA LEU A 585 -0.90 12.28 1.89
C LEU A 585 0.58 12.59 2.20
N PRO A 586 1.44 12.78 1.17
CA PRO A 586 2.91 12.76 1.38
C PRO A 586 3.51 14.04 1.94
N LEU A 587 2.74 15.12 2.06
CA LEU A 587 3.27 16.45 2.36
C LEU A 587 3.50 16.70 3.85
N GLY A 588 3.21 15.74 4.73
CA GLY A 588 3.36 15.91 6.18
C GLY A 588 2.54 17.07 6.75
N ASN A 589 1.44 17.44 6.08
CA ASN A 589 0.60 18.57 6.46
C ASN A 589 0.05 18.37 7.88
N THR A 590 0.00 19.46 8.64
CA THR A 590 -0.54 19.47 10.01
C THR A 590 -1.92 20.12 10.08
N LEU A 591 -2.77 19.62 10.98
CA LEU A 591 -4.09 20.18 11.25
C LEU A 591 -3.96 21.62 11.79
N VAL A 592 -4.79 22.52 11.26
CA VAL A 592 -4.88 23.91 11.70
C VAL A 592 -6.34 24.24 11.98
N VAL A 593 -6.61 24.87 13.13
CA VAL A 593 -7.93 25.42 13.44
C VAL A 593 -7.90 26.93 13.22
N LEU A 594 -8.78 27.43 12.36
CA LEU A 594 -8.80 28.80 11.86
C LEU A 594 -10.16 29.44 12.11
N GLU A 595 -10.15 30.69 12.53
CA GLU A 595 -11.34 31.53 12.65
C GLU A 595 -11.51 32.39 11.38
N VAL A 596 -12.64 32.22 10.68
CA VAL A 596 -12.98 32.92 9.42
C VAL A 596 -14.38 33.52 9.47
N THR A 597 -14.58 34.64 8.79
CA THR A 597 -15.94 35.16 8.56
C THR A 597 -16.68 34.31 7.52
N GLY A 598 -18.02 34.33 7.54
CA GLY A 598 -18.84 33.68 6.52
C GLY A 598 -18.46 34.14 5.10
N ARG A 599 -18.13 35.43 4.94
CA ARG A 599 -17.65 36.02 3.68
C ARG A 599 -16.33 35.40 3.20
N GLU A 600 -15.37 35.22 4.10
CA GLU A 600 -14.06 34.62 3.76
C GLU A 600 -14.16 33.15 3.43
N LEU A 601 -15.02 32.42 4.14
CA LEU A 601 -15.30 31.02 3.85
C LEU A 601 -15.95 30.85 2.46
N VAL A 602 -16.91 31.71 2.12
CA VAL A 602 -17.52 31.73 0.78
C VAL A 602 -16.46 32.09 -0.28
N ALA A 603 -15.61 33.08 -0.03
CA ALA A 603 -14.54 33.45 -0.97
C ALA A 603 -13.52 32.32 -1.20
N ALA A 604 -13.16 31.57 -0.15
CA ALA A 604 -12.30 30.40 -0.26
C ALA A 604 -12.94 29.29 -1.12
N LEU A 605 -14.22 29.01 -0.92
CA LEU A 605 -14.97 28.04 -1.74
C LEU A 605 -15.15 28.53 -3.18
N ASP A 606 -15.42 29.82 -3.39
CA ASP A 606 -15.48 30.43 -4.72
C ASP A 606 -14.18 30.21 -5.49
N HIS A 607 -13.04 30.46 -4.84
CA HIS A 607 -11.72 30.24 -5.44
C HIS A 607 -11.52 28.77 -5.84
N GLY A 608 -11.75 27.84 -4.90
CA GLY A 608 -11.56 26.41 -5.14
C GLY A 608 -12.45 25.87 -6.26
N LEU A 609 -13.73 26.25 -6.27
CA LEU A 609 -14.72 25.76 -7.24
C LEU A 609 -14.57 26.43 -8.61
N THR A 610 -14.09 27.67 -8.68
CA THR A 610 -13.77 28.34 -9.96
C THR A 610 -12.60 27.66 -10.68
N HIS A 611 -11.62 27.16 -9.92
CA HIS A 611 -10.42 26.50 -10.45
C HIS A 611 -10.51 24.97 -10.45
N ALA A 612 -11.68 24.42 -10.14
CA ALA A 612 -11.97 22.99 -10.26
C ALA A 612 -11.59 22.48 -11.66
N GLY A 613 -10.94 21.32 -11.72
CA GLY A 613 -10.50 20.71 -12.97
C GLY A 613 -9.30 21.34 -13.66
N GLY A 614 -8.68 22.38 -13.09
CA GLY A 614 -7.47 22.99 -13.65
C GLY A 614 -6.25 22.05 -13.57
N GLU A 615 -5.55 21.86 -14.69
CA GLU A 615 -4.34 21.00 -14.76
C GLU A 615 -3.23 21.50 -13.83
N THR A 616 -3.15 22.82 -13.62
CA THR A 616 -2.08 23.46 -12.86
C THR A 616 -2.35 23.61 -11.35
N THR A 617 -3.52 23.23 -10.84
CA THR A 617 -3.89 23.47 -9.43
C THR A 617 -4.67 22.31 -8.82
N GLY A 618 -4.39 21.96 -7.55
CA GLY A 618 -5.19 21.02 -6.76
C GLY A 618 -6.34 21.69 -6.00
N ALA A 619 -6.83 22.83 -6.51
CA ALA A 619 -7.65 23.78 -5.76
C ALA A 619 -9.05 23.28 -5.39
N PHE A 620 -9.57 22.21 -6.01
CA PHE A 620 -10.91 21.71 -5.71
C PHE A 620 -11.10 21.46 -4.21
N PRO A 621 -12.14 22.03 -3.57
CA PRO A 621 -12.33 21.90 -2.13
C PRO A 621 -12.96 20.57 -1.76
N ASN A 622 -12.57 20.00 -0.62
CA ASN A 622 -13.28 18.93 0.08
C ASN A 622 -13.73 19.46 1.43
N ILE A 623 -14.97 19.15 1.80
CA ILE A 623 -15.63 19.78 2.95
C ILE A 623 -16.29 18.78 3.89
N ALA A 624 -16.32 19.13 5.17
CA ALA A 624 -17.10 18.45 6.20
C ALA A 624 -17.88 19.46 7.05
N GLY A 625 -19.04 19.07 7.57
CA GLY A 625 -19.95 19.96 8.31
C GLY A 625 -20.66 21.01 7.46
N MET A 626 -20.39 21.05 6.15
CA MET A 626 -20.89 22.03 5.19
C MET A 626 -21.70 21.39 4.06
N GLN A 627 -22.62 22.19 3.50
CA GLN A 627 -23.21 21.95 2.18
C GLN A 627 -23.13 23.24 1.37
N VAL A 628 -22.59 23.13 0.15
CA VAL A 628 -22.40 24.23 -0.79
C VAL A 628 -23.12 23.92 -2.10
N ASN A 629 -23.86 24.91 -2.62
CA ASN A 629 -24.33 24.91 -3.99
C ASN A 629 -23.55 25.95 -4.79
N TYR A 630 -23.16 25.65 -6.02
CA TYR A 630 -22.36 26.56 -6.84
C TYR A 630 -22.67 26.47 -8.33
N CYS A 631 -22.49 27.56 -9.06
CA CYS A 631 -22.60 27.58 -10.52
C CYS A 631 -21.34 26.99 -11.15
N ASP A 632 -21.52 26.02 -12.04
CA ASP A 632 -20.41 25.24 -12.56
C ASP A 632 -19.42 26.10 -13.39
N HIS A 633 -18.18 26.24 -12.90
CA HIS A 633 -17.02 26.92 -13.51
C HIS A 633 -17.17 28.38 -13.98
N LYS A 634 -18.34 29.00 -13.85
CA LYS A 634 -18.58 30.36 -14.31
C LYS A 634 -19.43 31.14 -13.32
N ALA A 635 -18.99 32.37 -13.06
CA ALA A 635 -19.71 33.29 -12.20
C ALA A 635 -21.17 33.47 -12.65
N CYS A 636 -22.08 33.51 -11.68
CA CYS A 636 -23.51 33.61 -11.93
C CYS A 636 -24.16 34.70 -11.07
N SER A 637 -25.34 35.18 -11.49
CA SER A 637 -26.06 36.26 -10.81
C SER A 637 -26.49 35.92 -9.39
N ASP A 638 -26.68 34.64 -9.11
CA ASP A 638 -27.20 34.13 -7.85
C ASP A 638 -26.07 33.80 -6.86
N ALA A 639 -24.81 34.08 -7.24
CA ALA A 639 -23.67 33.90 -6.37
C ALA A 639 -23.74 34.86 -5.17
N LEU A 640 -23.30 34.36 -4.02
CA LEU A 640 -23.26 35.09 -2.76
C LEU A 640 -22.27 36.25 -2.77
N LEU A 641 -21.21 36.15 -3.58
CA LEU A 641 -20.22 37.21 -3.81
C LEU A 641 -20.24 37.67 -5.27
N GLU A 642 -19.95 38.95 -5.48
CA GLU A 642 -19.88 39.52 -6.83
C GLU A 642 -18.77 38.84 -7.64
N GLY A 643 -19.14 38.27 -8.79
CA GLY A 643 -18.20 37.50 -9.62
C GLY A 643 -17.86 36.11 -9.10
N GLY A 644 -18.51 35.64 -8.03
CA GLY A 644 -18.35 34.29 -7.48
C GLY A 644 -19.20 33.24 -8.18
N VAL A 645 -19.03 31.98 -7.75
CA VAL A 645 -19.77 30.80 -8.22
C VAL A 645 -20.66 30.20 -7.13
N VAL A 646 -20.34 30.36 -5.85
CA VAL A 646 -21.10 29.81 -4.72
C VAL A 646 -22.41 30.55 -4.56
N THR A 647 -23.53 29.85 -4.68
CA THR A 647 -24.89 30.40 -4.58
C THR A 647 -25.51 30.22 -3.21
N SER A 648 -25.09 29.19 -2.47
CA SER A 648 -25.49 29.00 -1.09
C SER A 648 -24.44 28.21 -0.33
N LEU A 649 -24.25 28.55 0.95
CA LEU A 649 -23.43 27.80 1.88
C LEU A 649 -24.22 27.61 3.18
N SER A 650 -24.23 26.40 3.71
CA SER A 650 -24.79 26.09 5.03
C SER A 650 -23.81 25.27 5.86
N ILE A 651 -23.85 25.48 7.18
CA ILE A 651 -23.12 24.71 8.19
C ILE A 651 -24.17 24.07 9.10
N GLU A 652 -24.10 22.74 9.26
CA GLU A 652 -25.08 21.96 10.04
C GLU A 652 -26.55 22.26 9.65
N GLY A 653 -26.80 22.48 8.35
CA GLY A 653 -28.12 22.79 7.80
C GLY A 653 -28.61 24.23 8.03
N THR A 654 -27.79 25.09 8.66
CA THR A 654 -28.09 26.52 8.85
C THR A 654 -27.33 27.35 7.83
N ALA A 655 -28.01 28.24 7.11
CA ALA A 655 -27.37 29.14 6.15
C ALA A 655 -26.29 30.00 6.81
N VAL A 656 -25.17 30.18 6.12
CA VAL A 656 -24.04 30.98 6.61
C VAL A 656 -24.41 32.47 6.61
N GLU A 657 -24.12 33.14 7.72
CA GLU A 657 -24.23 34.59 7.87
C GLU A 657 -22.88 35.24 7.51
N MET A 658 -22.88 36.16 6.55
CA MET A 658 -21.63 36.70 5.95
C MET A 658 -20.68 37.36 6.95
N ASP A 659 -21.23 38.10 7.91
CA ASP A 659 -20.44 38.87 8.89
C ASP A 659 -20.23 38.11 10.21
N LYS A 660 -20.79 36.89 10.32
CA LYS A 660 -20.58 36.01 11.47
C LYS A 660 -19.27 35.26 11.30
N THR A 661 -18.62 35.02 12.42
CA THR A 661 -17.37 34.28 12.47
C THR A 661 -17.60 32.80 12.81
N TYR A 662 -16.87 31.93 12.14
CA TYR A 662 -16.91 30.48 12.26
C TYR A 662 -15.52 29.94 12.48
N GLN A 663 -15.42 28.94 13.34
CA GLN A 663 -14.18 28.21 13.56
C GLN A 663 -14.19 26.96 12.68
N ILE A 664 -13.17 26.79 11.85
CA ILE A 664 -13.07 25.69 10.90
C ILE A 664 -11.73 24.95 11.03
N ALA A 665 -11.72 23.68 10.67
CA ALA A 665 -10.52 22.88 10.51
C ALA A 665 -9.99 22.99 9.07
N THR A 666 -8.68 23.16 8.94
CA THR A 666 -7.95 23.14 7.68
C THR A 666 -6.53 22.62 7.94
N HIS A 667 -5.55 22.92 7.08
CA HIS A 667 -4.17 22.53 7.30
C HIS A 667 -3.18 23.64 6.92
N ASP A 668 -1.94 23.47 7.38
CA ASP A 668 -0.83 24.41 7.25
C ASP A 668 -0.55 24.88 5.81
N PHE A 669 -0.62 24.00 4.81
CA PHE A 669 -0.45 24.38 3.40
C PHE A 669 -1.52 25.38 2.93
N LEU A 670 -2.81 25.18 3.28
CA LEU A 670 -3.89 26.08 2.87
C LEU A 670 -3.84 27.44 3.58
N VAL A 671 -3.54 27.46 4.88
CA VAL A 671 -3.34 28.74 5.60
C VAL A 671 -2.01 29.42 5.24
N GLY A 672 -1.17 28.78 4.44
CA GLY A 672 -0.02 29.40 3.76
C GLY A 672 -0.34 29.96 2.37
N GLY A 673 -1.62 29.97 1.96
CA GLY A 673 -2.05 30.44 0.64
C GLY A 673 -1.88 29.41 -0.48
N GLY A 674 -1.61 28.15 -0.12
CA GLY A 674 -1.46 27.04 -1.06
C GLY A 674 -2.63 26.91 -2.03
N ASP A 675 -2.35 26.53 -3.27
CA ASP A 675 -3.32 26.47 -4.39
C ASP A 675 -4.15 27.75 -4.61
N GLY A 676 -3.68 28.91 -4.11
CA GLY A 676 -4.33 30.20 -4.28
C GLY A 676 -5.37 30.56 -3.21
N TYR A 677 -5.46 29.78 -2.12
CA TYR A 677 -6.34 30.06 -0.98
C TYR A 677 -5.83 31.21 -0.08
N THR A 678 -5.47 32.35 -0.68
CA THR A 678 -4.92 33.52 0.02
C THR A 678 -5.86 34.08 1.09
N MET A 679 -7.16 33.83 0.97
CA MET A 679 -8.18 34.24 1.95
C MET A 679 -7.95 33.57 3.32
N LEU A 680 -7.48 32.32 3.32
CA LEU A 680 -7.16 31.57 4.53
C LEU A 680 -5.81 32.02 5.11
N GLU A 681 -4.87 32.40 4.25
CA GLU A 681 -3.59 33.00 4.64
C GLU A 681 -3.80 34.34 5.37
N GLU A 682 -4.56 35.25 4.75
CA GLU A 682 -4.89 36.55 5.32
C GLU A 682 -5.62 36.41 6.66
N ALA A 683 -6.55 35.45 6.78
CA ALA A 683 -7.23 35.15 8.04
C ALA A 683 -6.24 34.68 9.12
N CYS A 684 -5.31 33.78 8.78
CA CYS A 684 -4.30 33.28 9.72
C CYS A 684 -3.32 34.39 10.14
N GLN A 685 -2.89 35.26 9.23
CA GLN A 685 -1.99 36.39 9.52
C GLN A 685 -2.57 37.41 10.51
N ARG A 686 -3.90 37.47 10.68
CA ARG A 686 -4.55 38.28 11.73
C ARG A 686 -4.42 37.70 13.14
N GLY A 687 -3.69 36.59 13.31
CA GLY A 687 -3.48 35.92 14.60
C GLY A 687 -4.63 35.00 15.00
N LEU A 688 -5.49 34.63 14.04
CA LEU A 688 -6.72 33.87 14.25
C LEU A 688 -6.60 32.38 13.85
N CYS A 689 -5.37 31.87 13.77
CA CYS A 689 -5.08 30.46 13.46
C CYS A 689 -4.28 29.81 14.58
N ARG A 690 -4.65 28.58 14.93
CA ARG A 690 -3.91 27.70 15.83
C ARG A 690 -3.36 26.52 15.04
N LYS A 691 -2.05 26.49 14.89
CA LYS A 691 -1.34 25.34 14.32
C LYS A 691 -1.20 24.26 15.37
N THR A 692 -1.64 23.04 15.06
CA THR A 692 -1.41 21.86 15.91
C THR A 692 -0.11 21.17 15.49
N SER A 693 0.35 20.19 16.26
CA SER A 693 1.41 19.25 15.84
C SER A 693 0.85 17.96 15.25
N THR A 694 -0.47 17.89 15.04
CA THR A 694 -1.17 16.68 14.59
C THR A 694 -1.05 16.55 13.08
N LEU A 695 -0.46 15.47 12.58
CA LEU A 695 -0.34 15.22 11.15
C LEU A 695 -1.66 14.71 10.58
N LEU A 696 -2.01 15.15 9.37
CA LEU A 696 -3.21 14.67 8.69
C LEU A 696 -3.15 13.17 8.40
N VAL A 697 -1.96 12.65 8.06
CA VAL A 697 -1.77 11.21 7.81
C VAL A 697 -2.03 10.37 9.07
N ASP A 698 -1.66 10.88 10.25
CA ASP A 698 -1.94 10.20 11.53
C ASP A 698 -3.44 10.16 11.82
N LEU A 699 -4.17 11.24 11.51
CA LEU A 699 -5.63 11.28 11.66
C LEU A 699 -6.32 10.26 10.76
N VAL A 700 -5.85 10.12 9.52
CA VAL A 700 -6.39 9.11 8.60
C VAL A 700 -6.00 7.71 9.06
N ALA A 701 -4.75 7.49 9.49
CA ALA A 701 -4.31 6.20 10.02
C ALA A 701 -5.13 5.78 11.24
N GLU A 702 -5.39 6.71 12.16
CA GLU A 702 -6.22 6.44 13.33
C GLU A 702 -7.66 6.10 12.97
N GLU A 703 -8.24 6.75 11.96
CA GLU A 703 -9.56 6.38 11.44
C GLU A 703 -9.57 4.93 10.91
N PHE A 704 -8.52 4.52 10.19
CA PHE A 704 -8.39 3.12 9.76
C PHE A 704 -8.21 2.17 10.94
N ARG A 705 -7.45 2.53 11.97
CA ARG A 705 -7.22 1.68 13.15
C ARG A 705 -8.49 1.49 13.97
N THR A 706 -9.31 2.53 14.08
CA THR A 706 -10.47 2.56 15.00
C THR A 706 -11.80 2.23 14.34
N HIS A 707 -11.94 2.45 13.03
CA HIS A 707 -13.20 2.30 12.30
C HIS A 707 -13.11 1.33 11.09
N SER A 708 -12.20 0.36 11.16
CA SER A 708 -12.06 -0.71 10.15
C SER A 708 -13.29 -1.64 10.07
N PRO A 709 -13.86 -1.94 8.88
CA PRO A 709 -13.49 -1.41 7.58
C PRO A 709 -14.04 0.00 7.32
N VAL A 710 -13.18 0.91 6.88
CA VAL A 710 -13.55 2.31 6.60
C VAL A 710 -14.27 2.41 5.27
N THR A 711 -15.44 3.06 5.28
CA THR A 711 -16.20 3.42 4.08
C THR A 711 -16.65 4.87 4.16
N ARG A 712 -16.89 5.52 3.01
CA ARG A 712 -17.46 6.87 2.94
C ARG A 712 -18.52 6.97 1.86
N LYS A 713 -19.64 7.62 2.21
CA LYS A 713 -20.66 7.97 1.24
C LYS A 713 -20.30 9.30 0.59
N ILE A 714 -20.43 9.36 -0.74
CA ILE A 714 -20.44 10.62 -1.47
C ILE A 714 -21.87 11.15 -1.40
N GLY A 715 -22.06 12.28 -0.72
CA GLY A 715 -23.34 12.97 -0.64
C GLY A 715 -23.33 14.24 -1.50
N PRO A 716 -24.39 15.05 -1.51
CA PRO A 716 -24.37 16.35 -2.17
C PRO A 716 -23.81 17.41 -1.21
N ARG A 717 -22.58 17.23 -0.68
CA ARG A 717 -21.94 18.27 0.14
C ARG A 717 -21.49 19.41 -0.78
N ILE A 718 -20.97 19.09 -1.95
CA ILE A 718 -20.54 20.04 -2.98
C ILE A 718 -21.40 19.83 -4.22
N ASN A 719 -22.43 20.64 -4.37
CA ASN A 719 -23.45 20.45 -5.39
C ASN A 719 -23.35 21.49 -6.51
N PRO A 720 -22.93 21.09 -7.72
CA PRO A 720 -23.00 21.96 -8.90
C PRO A 720 -24.45 22.21 -9.29
N ILE A 721 -24.82 23.47 -9.38
CA ILE A 721 -26.01 23.96 -10.07
C ILE A 721 -25.60 24.19 -11.52
N SER A 722 -26.08 23.32 -12.39
CA SER A 722 -25.95 23.47 -13.83
C SER A 722 -27.31 23.28 -14.48
N ARG A 723 -27.37 23.64 -15.76
CA ARG A 723 -28.61 23.56 -16.54
C ARG A 723 -29.05 22.10 -16.71
N VAL A 724 -28.10 21.19 -16.82
CA VAL A 724 -28.33 19.74 -16.86
C VAL A 724 -27.14 19.02 -16.23
N LYS A 725 -27.44 17.99 -15.42
CA LYS A 725 -26.47 17.06 -14.87
C LYS A 725 -26.58 15.73 -15.61
N LEU A 726 -25.44 15.19 -16.02
CA LEU A 726 -25.32 13.88 -16.63
C LEU A 726 -24.50 12.97 -15.71
N GLY A 727 -24.89 11.70 -15.61
CA GLY A 727 -24.10 10.70 -14.91
C GLY A 727 -23.23 9.94 -15.89
N GLY A 728 -21.93 9.83 -15.64
CA GLY A 728 -21.00 9.11 -16.50
C GLY A 728 -20.41 7.90 -15.81
N VAL A 729 -20.54 6.72 -16.41
CA VAL A 729 -20.01 5.47 -15.87
C VAL A 729 -18.88 4.98 -16.78
N PHE A 730 -17.65 4.94 -16.27
CA PHE A 730 -16.46 4.61 -17.08
C PHE A 730 -15.69 3.44 -16.48
N PRO A 731 -15.03 2.58 -17.28
CA PRO A 731 -14.20 1.49 -16.79
C PRO A 731 -12.82 2.03 -16.37
N LEU A 732 -12.75 2.81 -15.29
CA LEU A 732 -11.48 3.39 -14.83
C LEU A 732 -10.56 2.34 -14.20
N ARG A 733 -11.14 1.21 -13.76
CA ARG A 733 -10.44 0.00 -13.33
C ARG A 733 -11.02 -1.24 -14.05
N GLY A 734 -10.38 -2.39 -13.81
CA GLY A 734 -10.77 -3.68 -14.41
C GLY A 734 -10.11 -3.94 -15.75
N SER A 735 -10.58 -4.96 -16.47
CA SER A 735 -9.96 -5.48 -17.70
C SER A 735 -9.94 -4.51 -18.88
N TRP A 736 -10.74 -3.43 -18.82
CA TRP A 736 -10.78 -2.38 -19.84
C TRP A 736 -10.27 -1.01 -19.36
N SER A 737 -9.51 -1.00 -18.25
CA SER A 737 -8.98 0.24 -17.67
C SER A 737 -8.01 1.00 -18.57
N GLU A 738 -7.39 0.33 -19.55
CA GLU A 738 -6.48 1.00 -20.49
C GLU A 738 -7.15 2.11 -21.29
N PHE A 739 -8.45 1.98 -21.59
CA PHE A 739 -9.23 2.96 -22.36
C PHE A 739 -10.07 3.88 -21.48
N GLY A 740 -10.30 3.53 -20.21
CA GLY A 740 -11.20 4.24 -19.31
C GLY A 740 -10.90 5.73 -19.17
N LYS A 741 -9.61 6.09 -19.10
CA LYS A 741 -9.16 7.49 -19.03
C LYS A 741 -9.51 8.25 -20.32
N SER A 742 -9.22 7.68 -21.49
CA SER A 742 -9.46 8.29 -22.79
C SER A 742 -10.97 8.46 -23.08
N PHE A 743 -11.81 7.53 -22.62
CA PHE A 743 -13.27 7.70 -22.66
C PHE A 743 -13.74 8.88 -21.82
N LEU A 744 -13.24 8.98 -20.58
CA LEU A 744 -13.58 10.11 -19.71
C LEU A 744 -13.07 11.44 -20.26
N GLN A 745 -11.86 11.47 -20.83
CA GLN A 745 -11.31 12.63 -21.53
C GLN A 745 -12.19 13.06 -22.70
N SER A 746 -12.66 12.10 -23.52
CA SER A 746 -13.57 12.39 -24.64
C SER A 746 -14.89 13.00 -24.17
N ALA A 747 -15.47 12.47 -23.09
CA ALA A 747 -16.66 13.04 -22.47
C ALA A 747 -16.41 14.45 -21.90
N LYS A 748 -15.27 14.68 -21.22
CA LYS A 748 -14.88 16.00 -20.71
C LYS A 748 -14.63 17.02 -21.81
N LEU A 749 -14.08 16.60 -22.94
CA LEU A 749 -13.92 17.47 -24.11
C LEU A 749 -15.29 17.95 -24.64
N ALA A 750 -16.29 17.07 -24.67
CA ALA A 750 -17.66 17.45 -25.02
C ALA A 750 -18.22 18.48 -24.03
N ILE A 751 -18.05 18.27 -22.73
CA ILE A 751 -18.44 19.24 -21.69
C ILE A 751 -17.76 20.60 -21.91
N LYS A 752 -16.46 20.61 -22.23
CA LYS A 752 -15.70 21.83 -22.54
C LYS A 752 -16.25 22.56 -23.76
N HIS A 753 -16.58 21.84 -24.83
CA HIS A 753 -17.18 22.41 -26.04
C HIS A 753 -18.57 22.97 -25.79
N LEU A 754 -19.43 22.26 -25.03
CA LEU A 754 -20.74 22.73 -24.61
C LEU A 754 -20.65 24.01 -23.76
N GLY A 755 -19.71 24.05 -22.81
CA GLY A 755 -19.43 25.23 -22.00
C GLY A 755 -19.01 26.44 -22.84
N LYS A 756 -18.09 26.25 -23.81
CA LYS A 756 -17.69 27.31 -24.76
C LYS A 756 -18.84 27.74 -25.68
N ALA A 757 -19.76 26.84 -26.01
CA ALA A 757 -20.98 27.13 -26.74
C ALA A 757 -22.05 27.89 -25.91
N GLY A 758 -21.82 28.07 -24.61
CA GLY A 758 -22.71 28.80 -23.71
C GLY A 758 -23.75 27.93 -23.01
N TYR A 759 -23.60 26.60 -23.04
CA TYR A 759 -24.48 25.64 -22.40
C TYR A 759 -23.68 24.75 -21.43
N PRO A 760 -23.39 25.23 -20.20
CA PRO A 760 -22.61 24.44 -19.24
C PRO A 760 -23.39 23.19 -18.80
N VAL A 761 -22.71 22.06 -18.78
CA VAL A 761 -23.20 20.75 -18.36
C VAL A 761 -22.29 20.21 -17.28
N THR A 762 -22.87 19.65 -16.22
CA THR A 762 -22.09 18.95 -15.20
C THR A 762 -22.08 17.45 -15.52
N LEU A 763 -20.91 16.83 -15.52
CA LEU A 763 -20.74 15.39 -15.58
C LEU A 763 -20.32 14.86 -14.21
N ILE A 764 -21.09 13.91 -13.66
CA ILE A 764 -20.77 13.24 -12.40
C ILE A 764 -20.30 11.83 -12.72
N VAL A 765 -19.04 11.56 -12.38
CA VAL A 765 -18.29 10.38 -12.82
C VAL A 765 -18.36 9.28 -11.78
N ALA A 766 -18.56 8.05 -12.25
CA ALA A 766 -18.51 6.82 -11.49
C ALA A 766 -17.65 5.77 -12.21
N ASP A 767 -16.98 4.91 -11.46
CA ASP A 767 -16.16 3.82 -11.99
C ASP A 767 -16.94 2.50 -12.00
N SER A 768 -17.01 1.83 -13.16
CA SER A 768 -17.64 0.52 -13.27
C SER A 768 -16.73 -0.63 -12.89
N LYS A 769 -15.40 -0.44 -12.85
CA LYS A 769 -14.41 -1.52 -12.75
C LYS A 769 -14.56 -2.59 -13.85
N THR A 770 -15.22 -2.27 -14.97
CA THR A 770 -15.65 -3.27 -15.97
C THR A 770 -16.55 -4.38 -15.38
N ASP A 771 -17.08 -4.19 -14.17
CA ASP A 771 -17.84 -5.18 -13.42
C ASP A 771 -19.34 -4.80 -13.35
N PRO A 772 -20.26 -5.75 -13.62
CA PRO A 772 -21.69 -5.45 -13.66
C PRO A 772 -22.27 -5.05 -12.29
N THR A 773 -21.79 -5.65 -11.20
CA THR A 773 -22.28 -5.38 -9.84
C THR A 773 -21.79 -4.02 -9.37
N VAL A 774 -20.52 -3.71 -9.62
CA VAL A 774 -19.93 -2.40 -9.33
C VAL A 774 -20.63 -1.33 -10.17
N GLY A 775 -20.80 -1.53 -11.49
CA GLY A 775 -21.51 -0.59 -12.36
C GLY A 775 -22.93 -0.28 -11.90
N VAL A 776 -23.71 -1.29 -11.48
CA VAL A 776 -25.06 -1.07 -10.92
C VAL A 776 -25.00 -0.27 -9.62
N SER A 777 -24.12 -0.65 -8.68
CA SER A 777 -24.05 0.02 -7.38
C SER A 777 -23.54 1.47 -7.49
N ALA A 778 -22.62 1.74 -8.43
CA ALA A 778 -22.08 3.06 -8.69
C ALA A 778 -23.06 3.96 -9.47
N SER A 779 -23.98 3.39 -10.25
CA SER A 779 -25.00 4.16 -11.00
C SER A 779 -26.18 4.63 -10.15
N ARG A 780 -26.53 3.91 -9.07
CA ARG A 780 -27.67 4.28 -8.21
C ARG A 780 -27.55 5.69 -7.62
N PRO A 781 -26.42 6.09 -7.00
CA PRO A 781 -26.27 7.45 -6.47
C PRO A 781 -26.36 8.54 -7.54
N LEU A 782 -25.98 8.26 -8.79
CA LEU A 782 -26.09 9.25 -9.87
C LEU A 782 -27.56 9.67 -10.06
N ILE A 783 -28.49 8.73 -10.03
CA ILE A 783 -29.93 9.02 -10.14
C ILE A 783 -30.50 9.45 -8.79
N GLU A 784 -30.31 8.64 -7.76
CA GLU A 784 -31.03 8.77 -6.48
C GLU A 784 -30.56 9.96 -5.63
N THR A 785 -29.27 10.31 -5.72
CA THR A 785 -28.65 11.37 -4.91
C THR A 785 -28.36 12.61 -5.74
N TRP A 786 -27.79 12.43 -6.93
CA TRP A 786 -27.30 13.54 -7.75
C TRP A 786 -28.32 14.08 -8.76
N ASP A 787 -29.45 13.39 -8.93
CA ASP A 787 -30.57 13.78 -9.79
C ASP A 787 -30.14 14.07 -11.24
N VAL A 788 -29.37 13.14 -11.82
CA VAL A 788 -28.93 13.26 -13.22
C VAL A 788 -30.09 13.06 -14.19
N ALA A 789 -30.09 13.85 -15.26
CA ALA A 789 -31.14 13.82 -16.29
C ALA A 789 -31.00 12.64 -17.26
N ALA A 790 -29.77 12.14 -17.44
CA ALA A 790 -29.44 11.01 -18.30
C ALA A 790 -28.12 10.36 -17.87
N LEU A 791 -27.86 9.14 -18.36
CA LEU A 791 -26.65 8.38 -18.10
C LEU A 791 -25.84 8.15 -19.40
N ILE A 792 -24.61 8.63 -19.40
CA ILE A 792 -23.55 8.13 -20.28
C ILE A 792 -23.07 6.80 -19.68
N ALA A 793 -23.65 5.70 -20.15
CA ALA A 793 -23.49 4.37 -19.57
C ALA A 793 -22.09 3.79 -19.77
N SER A 794 -21.85 2.60 -19.23
CA SER A 794 -20.55 1.96 -19.29
C SER A 794 -20.13 1.55 -20.71
N ALA A 795 -18.83 1.37 -20.87
CA ALA A 795 -18.21 1.05 -22.12
C ALA A 795 -18.48 -0.41 -22.57
N THR A 796 -18.75 -1.35 -21.65
CA THR A 796 -19.00 -2.76 -21.99
C THR A 796 -20.48 -3.13 -21.94
N SER A 797 -20.89 -4.04 -22.82
CA SER A 797 -22.27 -4.55 -22.84
C SER A 797 -22.63 -5.30 -21.55
N GLY A 798 -21.66 -6.00 -20.95
CA GLY A 798 -21.81 -6.69 -19.67
C GLY A 798 -22.18 -5.77 -18.50
N VAL A 799 -21.78 -4.49 -18.54
CA VAL A 799 -22.15 -3.49 -17.52
C VAL A 799 -23.36 -2.66 -17.94
N THR A 800 -23.46 -2.28 -19.22
CA THR A 800 -24.54 -1.44 -19.76
C THR A 800 -25.92 -2.05 -19.55
N ILE A 801 -26.07 -3.35 -19.83
CA ILE A 801 -27.36 -4.05 -19.74
C ILE A 801 -27.87 -4.09 -18.28
N PRO A 802 -27.08 -4.54 -17.27
CA PRO A 802 -27.52 -4.51 -15.88
C PRO A 802 -27.87 -3.11 -15.36
N ILE A 803 -27.14 -2.05 -15.75
CA ILE A 803 -27.50 -0.68 -15.36
C ILE A 803 -28.87 -0.31 -15.96
N ALA A 804 -29.11 -0.61 -17.24
CA ALA A 804 -30.38 -0.33 -17.89
C ALA A 804 -31.54 -1.05 -17.17
N GLU A 805 -31.41 -2.36 -16.96
CA GLU A 805 -32.46 -3.20 -16.38
C GLU A 805 -32.75 -2.87 -14.90
N GLN A 806 -31.73 -2.57 -14.10
CA GLN A 806 -31.85 -2.49 -12.64
C GLN A 806 -31.86 -1.07 -12.07
N VAL A 807 -31.45 -0.07 -12.87
CA VAL A 807 -31.24 1.30 -12.41
C VAL A 807 -31.93 2.31 -13.35
N ALA A 808 -31.54 2.38 -14.63
CA ALA A 808 -31.96 3.47 -15.52
C ALA A 808 -33.45 3.37 -15.91
N ILE A 809 -33.87 2.23 -16.49
CA ILE A 809 -35.26 2.02 -16.95
C ILE A 809 -36.26 2.07 -15.77
N PRO A 810 -36.02 1.40 -14.61
CA PRO A 810 -36.93 1.49 -13.46
C PRO A 810 -37.15 2.92 -12.96
N ASN A 811 -36.14 3.79 -13.09
CA ASN A 811 -36.21 5.19 -12.69
C ASN A 811 -36.59 6.14 -13.84
N GLN A 812 -36.89 5.61 -15.04
CA GLN A 812 -37.24 6.39 -16.24
C GLN A 812 -36.15 7.41 -16.64
N VAL A 813 -34.89 7.02 -16.48
CA VAL A 813 -33.74 7.83 -16.90
C VAL A 813 -33.16 7.25 -18.19
N PRO A 814 -33.02 8.04 -19.27
CA PRO A 814 -32.42 7.55 -20.50
C PRO A 814 -30.94 7.25 -20.30
N GLN A 815 -30.48 6.23 -21.00
CA GLN A 815 -29.12 5.70 -20.93
C GLN A 815 -28.54 5.61 -22.34
N MET A 816 -27.35 6.19 -22.53
CA MET A 816 -26.59 6.19 -23.77
C MET A 816 -25.34 5.29 -23.65
N GLY A 817 -25.33 4.14 -24.33
CA GLY A 817 -24.15 3.29 -24.44
C GLY A 817 -23.19 3.82 -25.51
N TYR A 818 -21.97 4.17 -25.14
CA TYR A 818 -20.99 4.72 -26.09
C TYR A 818 -20.05 3.69 -26.72
N ALA A 819 -19.91 2.50 -26.11
CA ALA A 819 -19.08 1.41 -26.64
C ALA A 819 -19.73 0.02 -26.49
N ALA A 820 -20.99 -0.03 -26.06
CA ALA A 820 -21.72 -1.28 -25.86
C ALA A 820 -22.36 -1.76 -27.18
N THR A 821 -21.75 -2.79 -27.79
CA THR A 821 -22.08 -3.23 -29.15
C THR A 821 -22.99 -4.47 -29.23
N SER A 822 -23.24 -5.16 -28.11
CA SER A 822 -24.00 -6.44 -28.11
C SER A 822 -25.35 -6.33 -28.82
N PRO A 823 -25.74 -7.31 -29.68
CA PRO A 823 -27.05 -7.34 -30.31
C PRO A 823 -28.20 -7.47 -29.30
N LYS A 824 -27.91 -7.92 -28.06
CA LYS A 824 -28.91 -8.03 -27.00
C LYS A 824 -29.47 -6.68 -26.58
N ILE A 825 -28.74 -5.58 -26.82
CA ILE A 825 -29.19 -4.21 -26.53
C ILE A 825 -30.40 -3.84 -27.41
N THR A 826 -30.38 -4.20 -28.70
CA THR A 826 -31.41 -3.87 -29.70
C THR A 826 -32.81 -4.31 -29.30
N ASP A 827 -32.91 -5.50 -28.69
CA ASP A 827 -34.18 -6.15 -28.36
C ASP A 827 -34.31 -6.43 -26.85
N LEU A 828 -33.63 -5.61 -26.02
CA LEU A 828 -33.64 -5.78 -24.57
C LEU A 828 -35.07 -5.79 -24.03
N GLU A 829 -35.49 -6.90 -23.43
CA GLU A 829 -36.87 -7.08 -22.95
C GLU A 829 -37.30 -5.99 -21.96
N ALA A 830 -36.39 -5.55 -21.09
CA ALA A 830 -36.66 -4.52 -20.11
C ALA A 830 -36.99 -3.16 -20.74
N ASP A 831 -36.54 -2.89 -21.97
CA ASP A 831 -36.77 -1.60 -22.63
C ASP A 831 -37.96 -1.61 -23.60
N LYS A 832 -38.57 -2.78 -23.84
CA LYS A 832 -39.69 -2.91 -24.79
C LYS A 832 -40.88 -2.04 -24.37
N GLY A 833 -41.16 -1.02 -25.19
CA GLY A 833 -42.24 -0.05 -24.94
C GLY A 833 -41.87 1.06 -23.95
N HIS A 834 -40.62 1.11 -23.50
CA HIS A 834 -40.10 2.10 -22.56
C HIS A 834 -39.18 3.12 -23.23
N ASP A 835 -38.35 2.70 -24.19
CA ASP A 835 -37.52 3.55 -25.07
C ASP A 835 -36.47 4.38 -24.31
N PHE A 836 -35.83 3.82 -23.29
CA PHE A 836 -34.81 4.51 -22.48
C PHE A 836 -33.37 4.05 -22.78
N LEU A 837 -33.15 3.04 -23.63
CA LEU A 837 -31.80 2.58 -23.97
C LEU A 837 -31.41 2.97 -25.40
N PHE A 838 -30.38 3.79 -25.52
CA PHE A 838 -29.82 4.26 -26.79
C PHE A 838 -28.33 3.93 -26.85
N ARG A 839 -27.75 3.94 -28.05
CA ARG A 839 -26.29 3.83 -28.21
C ARG A 839 -25.76 4.61 -29.40
N THR A 840 -24.63 5.27 -29.18
CA THR A 840 -23.84 5.89 -30.25
C THR A 840 -22.88 4.89 -30.90
N ALA A 841 -22.68 3.70 -30.32
CA ALA A 841 -21.93 2.60 -30.91
C ALA A 841 -22.77 1.80 -31.92
N VAL A 842 -22.12 1.32 -32.98
CA VAL A 842 -22.74 0.43 -33.97
C VAL A 842 -22.94 -0.99 -33.41
N SER A 843 -23.99 -1.67 -33.87
CA SER A 843 -24.32 -3.04 -33.47
C SER A 843 -23.29 -4.07 -33.95
N ASP A 844 -22.97 -5.03 -33.08
CA ASP A 844 -22.24 -6.26 -33.43
C ASP A 844 -22.97 -7.09 -34.50
N THR A 845 -24.27 -6.87 -34.69
CA THR A 845 -25.03 -7.46 -35.82
C THR A 845 -24.39 -7.11 -37.16
N THR A 846 -23.89 -5.87 -37.28
CA THR A 846 -23.20 -5.39 -38.48
C THR A 846 -21.73 -5.81 -38.47
N GLN A 847 -21.03 -5.67 -37.35
CA GLN A 847 -19.61 -6.02 -37.24
C GLN A 847 -19.35 -7.51 -37.48
N GLY A 848 -20.16 -8.40 -36.89
CA GLY A 848 -20.00 -9.85 -37.04
C GLY A 848 -20.20 -10.34 -38.48
N LEU A 849 -21.04 -9.66 -39.26
CA LEU A 849 -21.18 -9.92 -40.70
C LEU A 849 -19.89 -9.56 -41.47
N VAL A 850 -19.34 -8.38 -41.22
CA VAL A 850 -18.11 -7.91 -41.88
C VAL A 850 -16.91 -8.77 -41.46
N LEU A 851 -16.82 -9.14 -40.18
CA LEU A 851 -15.78 -10.03 -39.66
C LEU A 851 -15.86 -11.42 -40.31
N ALA A 852 -17.06 -11.97 -40.49
CA ALA A 852 -17.26 -13.24 -41.19
C ALA A 852 -16.82 -13.17 -42.66
N SER A 853 -17.17 -12.10 -43.38
CA SER A 853 -16.71 -11.88 -44.76
C SER A 853 -15.19 -11.77 -44.82
N MET A 854 -14.61 -10.93 -43.96
CA MET A 854 -13.16 -10.74 -43.85
C MET A 854 -12.42 -12.05 -43.61
N ALA A 855 -12.92 -12.90 -42.70
CA ALA A 855 -12.34 -14.21 -42.44
C ALA A 855 -12.41 -15.14 -43.66
N TYR A 856 -13.57 -15.15 -44.34
CA TYR A 856 -13.79 -16.01 -45.50
C TYR A 856 -12.96 -15.56 -46.72
N ASP A 857 -12.86 -14.26 -46.95
CA ASP A 857 -12.11 -13.64 -48.04
C ASP A 857 -10.60 -13.75 -47.83
N ALA A 858 -10.15 -13.76 -46.57
CA ALA A 858 -8.77 -14.13 -46.20
C ALA A 858 -8.44 -15.61 -46.47
N GLY A 859 -9.43 -16.42 -46.88
CA GLY A 859 -9.27 -17.82 -47.27
C GLY A 859 -9.52 -18.82 -46.14
N TYR A 860 -9.87 -18.36 -44.93
CA TYR A 860 -10.20 -19.27 -43.83
C TYR A 860 -11.53 -19.99 -44.10
N ARG A 861 -11.58 -21.28 -43.78
CA ARG A 861 -12.73 -22.17 -43.92
C ARG A 861 -13.03 -22.92 -42.64
N GLN A 862 -12.03 -23.22 -41.81
CA GLN A 862 -12.23 -23.76 -40.47
C GLN A 862 -11.57 -22.82 -39.45
N VAL A 863 -12.35 -22.27 -38.52
CA VAL A 863 -11.83 -21.37 -37.48
C VAL A 863 -12.32 -21.79 -36.12
N SER A 864 -11.57 -21.40 -35.08
CA SER A 864 -12.04 -21.46 -33.70
C SER A 864 -12.28 -20.06 -33.17
N ILE A 865 -13.14 -19.94 -32.18
CA ILE A 865 -13.45 -18.67 -31.51
C ILE A 865 -13.07 -18.82 -30.05
N LEU A 866 -12.33 -17.85 -29.53
CA LEU A 866 -12.14 -17.67 -28.09
C LEU A 866 -12.82 -16.34 -27.72
N TYR A 867 -13.79 -16.39 -26.80
CA TYR A 867 -14.62 -15.23 -26.47
C TYR A 867 -14.78 -15.05 -24.96
N ILE A 868 -14.87 -13.79 -24.51
CA ILE A 868 -15.20 -13.47 -23.13
C ILE A 868 -16.67 -13.85 -22.83
N ASP A 869 -16.92 -14.57 -21.73
CA ASP A 869 -18.23 -15.14 -21.42
C ASP A 869 -19.23 -14.13 -20.82
N ASP A 870 -19.46 -13.04 -21.54
CA ASP A 870 -20.39 -11.98 -21.17
C ASP A 870 -21.41 -11.72 -22.31
N PRO A 871 -22.38 -10.81 -22.13
CA PRO A 871 -23.34 -10.46 -23.18
C PRO A 871 -22.70 -9.93 -24.48
N TYR A 872 -21.53 -9.32 -24.44
CA TYR A 872 -20.79 -8.85 -25.62
C TYR A 872 -20.20 -10.05 -26.37
N GLY A 873 -19.34 -10.83 -25.73
CA GLY A 873 -18.63 -11.92 -26.38
C GLY A 873 -19.58 -13.00 -26.91
N ARG A 874 -20.61 -13.38 -26.15
CA ARG A 874 -21.64 -14.32 -26.64
C ARG A 874 -22.43 -13.78 -27.83
N GLY A 875 -22.73 -12.48 -27.82
CA GLY A 875 -23.48 -11.81 -28.88
C GLY A 875 -22.71 -11.80 -30.20
N LEU A 876 -21.49 -11.27 -30.17
CA LEU A 876 -20.65 -11.18 -31.37
C LEU A 876 -20.22 -12.56 -31.88
N MET A 877 -19.92 -13.51 -30.99
CA MET A 877 -19.63 -14.91 -31.37
C MET A 877 -20.79 -15.55 -32.13
N ALA A 878 -22.03 -15.36 -31.67
CA ALA A 878 -23.21 -15.93 -32.31
C ALA A 878 -23.44 -15.34 -33.71
N VAL A 879 -23.33 -14.01 -33.85
CA VAL A 879 -23.49 -13.32 -35.14
C VAL A 879 -22.39 -13.74 -36.12
N PHE A 880 -21.12 -13.78 -35.67
CA PHE A 880 -20.02 -14.24 -36.52
C PHE A 880 -20.23 -15.67 -36.99
N THR A 881 -20.55 -16.59 -36.06
CA THR A 881 -20.76 -18.02 -36.37
C THR A 881 -21.83 -18.21 -37.43
N GLU A 882 -23.00 -17.58 -37.24
CA GLU A 882 -24.10 -17.68 -38.19
C GLU A 882 -23.71 -17.19 -39.60
N ASN A 883 -23.01 -16.05 -39.69
CA ASN A 883 -22.66 -15.47 -40.98
C ASN A 883 -21.49 -16.21 -41.66
N PHE A 884 -20.50 -16.67 -40.89
CA PHE A 884 -19.37 -17.43 -41.43
C PHE A 884 -19.82 -18.78 -42.00
N GLU A 885 -20.74 -19.46 -41.31
CA GLU A 885 -21.32 -20.72 -41.80
C GLU A 885 -22.17 -20.52 -43.06
N LYS A 886 -22.90 -19.40 -43.18
CA LYS A 886 -23.65 -19.06 -44.40
C LYS A 886 -22.75 -18.84 -45.61
N LEU A 887 -21.54 -18.30 -45.40
CA LEU A 887 -20.52 -18.16 -46.45
C LEU A 887 -19.88 -19.51 -46.82
N GLY A 888 -20.12 -20.56 -46.03
CA GLY A 888 -19.57 -21.90 -46.22
C GLY A 888 -18.29 -22.18 -45.44
N GLY A 889 -17.96 -21.33 -44.46
CA GLY A 889 -16.98 -21.65 -43.42
C GLY A 889 -17.57 -22.57 -42.34
N SER A 890 -16.74 -22.97 -41.39
CA SER A 890 -17.10 -23.81 -40.24
C SER A 890 -16.41 -23.30 -38.98
N VAL A 891 -17.17 -23.10 -37.92
CA VAL A 891 -16.62 -22.85 -36.58
C VAL A 891 -16.45 -24.20 -35.88
N VAL A 892 -15.21 -24.63 -35.67
CA VAL A 892 -14.91 -25.98 -35.13
C VAL A 892 -14.89 -26.00 -33.60
N ALA A 893 -14.65 -24.86 -32.97
CA ALA A 893 -14.78 -24.67 -31.52
C ALA A 893 -15.20 -23.22 -31.21
N SER A 894 -16.04 -23.06 -30.18
CA SER A 894 -16.35 -21.76 -29.57
C SER A 894 -16.13 -21.88 -28.07
N VAL A 895 -15.00 -21.35 -27.61
CA VAL A 895 -14.52 -21.55 -26.24
C VAL A 895 -14.77 -20.27 -25.43
N PRO A 896 -15.60 -20.34 -24.36
CA PRO A 896 -15.76 -19.22 -23.45
C PRO A 896 -14.54 -19.08 -22.54
N HIS A 897 -14.25 -17.86 -22.10
CA HIS A 897 -13.35 -17.60 -20.99
C HIS A 897 -13.90 -16.53 -20.05
N GLU A 898 -13.51 -16.62 -18.79
CA GLU A 898 -13.84 -15.61 -17.76
C GLU A 898 -12.89 -14.41 -17.84
N ASP A 899 -13.25 -13.31 -17.19
CA ASP A 899 -12.37 -12.14 -16.98
C ASP A 899 -11.26 -12.46 -15.95
N LYS A 900 -10.20 -13.16 -16.39
CA LYS A 900 -9.06 -13.62 -15.58
C LYS A 900 -7.74 -13.41 -16.32
N THR A 901 -6.63 -13.12 -15.66
CA THR A 901 -5.39 -12.70 -16.35
C THR A 901 -4.20 -13.66 -16.21
N THR A 902 -4.37 -14.85 -15.63
CA THR A 902 -3.23 -15.70 -15.24
C THR A 902 -2.83 -16.74 -16.29
N SER A 903 -3.78 -17.43 -16.93
CA SER A 903 -3.50 -18.45 -17.97
C SER A 903 -4.75 -18.81 -18.76
N TYR A 904 -4.55 -19.23 -20.02
CA TYR A 904 -5.62 -19.66 -20.95
C TYR A 904 -5.29 -20.99 -21.65
N GLN A 905 -4.36 -21.77 -21.09
CA GLN A 905 -3.89 -23.02 -21.71
C GLN A 905 -5.01 -24.04 -21.95
N SER A 906 -5.94 -24.14 -21.00
CA SER A 906 -7.10 -25.04 -21.10
C SER A 906 -8.01 -24.64 -22.26
N GLU A 907 -8.28 -23.35 -22.38
CA GLU A 907 -9.16 -22.75 -23.37
C GLU A 907 -8.55 -22.89 -24.77
N LEU A 908 -7.26 -22.61 -24.91
CA LEU A 908 -6.52 -22.80 -26.15
C LEU A 908 -6.45 -24.27 -26.57
N SER A 909 -6.27 -25.19 -25.62
CA SER A 909 -6.26 -26.63 -25.90
C SER A 909 -7.64 -27.11 -26.37
N GLN A 910 -8.72 -26.64 -25.74
CA GLN A 910 -10.09 -26.92 -26.17
C GLN A 910 -10.37 -26.35 -27.57
N ALA A 911 -9.82 -25.18 -27.89
CA ALA A 911 -10.02 -24.52 -29.18
C ALA A 911 -9.43 -25.30 -30.37
N VAL A 912 -8.51 -26.23 -30.14
CA VAL A 912 -7.90 -27.10 -31.17
C VAL A 912 -8.24 -28.58 -30.98
N GLU A 913 -9.11 -28.93 -30.03
CA GLU A 913 -9.37 -30.32 -29.71
C GLU A 913 -10.12 -31.02 -30.86
N GLY A 914 -9.52 -32.07 -31.41
CA GLY A 914 -10.13 -32.89 -32.46
C GLY A 914 -10.30 -32.21 -33.83
N SER A 915 -9.68 -31.04 -34.03
CA SER A 915 -9.74 -30.27 -35.27
C SER A 915 -8.43 -29.51 -35.54
N GLU A 916 -8.25 -29.01 -36.77
CA GLU A 916 -7.10 -28.18 -37.17
C GLU A 916 -7.61 -26.83 -37.69
N PRO A 917 -8.05 -25.91 -36.80
CA PRO A 917 -8.52 -24.59 -37.19
C PRO A 917 -7.38 -23.74 -37.81
N GLU A 918 -7.71 -22.98 -38.85
CA GLU A 918 -6.76 -22.19 -39.62
C GLU A 918 -6.48 -20.80 -39.02
N ALA A 919 -7.36 -20.32 -38.15
CA ALA A 919 -7.22 -19.07 -37.42
C ALA A 919 -8.05 -19.09 -36.12
N LEU A 920 -7.63 -18.27 -35.17
CA LEU A 920 -8.39 -17.96 -33.96
C LEU A 920 -9.08 -16.60 -34.09
N ILE A 921 -10.40 -16.58 -33.99
CA ILE A 921 -11.17 -15.35 -33.85
C ILE A 921 -11.13 -14.95 -32.37
N ALA A 922 -10.49 -13.82 -32.07
CA ALA A 922 -10.28 -13.32 -30.72
C ALA A 922 -11.35 -12.29 -30.38
N ILE A 923 -12.41 -12.72 -29.69
CA ILE A 923 -13.50 -11.83 -29.22
C ILE A 923 -13.26 -11.54 -27.74
N SER A 924 -12.23 -10.74 -27.46
CA SER A 924 -11.77 -10.48 -26.09
C SER A 924 -11.10 -9.13 -25.95
N PHE A 925 -10.77 -8.78 -24.71
CA PHE A 925 -10.09 -7.53 -24.35
C PHE A 925 -8.56 -7.68 -24.40
N PRO A 926 -7.81 -6.58 -24.55
CA PRO A 926 -6.37 -6.64 -24.78
C PRO A 926 -5.61 -7.26 -23.60
N ALA A 927 -6.09 -7.07 -22.37
CA ALA A 927 -5.56 -7.72 -21.17
C ALA A 927 -5.54 -9.25 -21.25
N HIS A 928 -6.51 -9.86 -21.93
CA HIS A 928 -6.60 -11.31 -22.12
C HIS A 928 -5.77 -11.76 -23.31
N ILE A 929 -5.89 -11.04 -24.43
CA ILE A 929 -5.16 -11.33 -25.68
C ILE A 929 -3.65 -11.29 -25.44
N GLY A 930 -3.17 -10.29 -24.69
CA GLY A 930 -1.75 -10.18 -24.32
C GLY A 930 -1.22 -11.37 -23.52
N VAL A 931 -2.10 -12.20 -22.94
CA VAL A 931 -1.73 -13.44 -22.24
C VAL A 931 -1.86 -14.66 -23.17
N TYR A 932 -3.01 -14.84 -23.83
CA TYR A 932 -3.25 -16.07 -24.58
C TYR A 932 -2.62 -16.09 -25.97
N LEU A 933 -2.40 -14.95 -26.61
CA LEU A 933 -1.78 -14.90 -27.94
C LEU A 933 -0.33 -15.40 -27.87
N PRO A 934 0.56 -14.90 -26.98
CA PRO A 934 1.90 -15.47 -26.83
C PRO A 934 1.89 -16.96 -26.44
N GLN A 935 0.92 -17.38 -25.63
CA GLN A 935 0.74 -18.77 -25.23
C GLN A 935 0.39 -19.69 -26.40
N ALA A 936 -0.53 -19.24 -27.26
CA ALA A 936 -0.95 -19.95 -28.45
C ALA A 936 0.20 -20.11 -29.45
N LEU A 937 0.97 -19.04 -29.69
CA LEU A 937 2.16 -19.07 -30.54
C LEU A 937 3.22 -20.03 -29.99
N LYS A 938 3.56 -19.92 -28.69
CA LYS A 938 4.59 -20.73 -28.04
C LYS A 938 4.26 -22.22 -28.05
N LYS A 939 2.98 -22.58 -27.91
CA LYS A 939 2.51 -23.97 -27.92
C LYS A 939 2.16 -24.50 -29.31
N GLY A 940 2.18 -23.65 -30.33
CA GLY A 940 1.80 -24.02 -31.69
C GLY A 940 0.30 -24.32 -31.82
N PHE A 941 -0.54 -23.71 -30.99
CA PHE A 941 -2.00 -23.83 -31.11
C PHE A 941 -2.54 -23.00 -32.27
N PHE A 942 -2.07 -21.75 -32.39
CA PHE A 942 -2.45 -20.81 -33.44
C PHE A 942 -1.28 -19.90 -33.77
N ASP A 943 -1.13 -19.57 -35.06
CA ASP A 943 -0.22 -18.53 -35.58
C ASP A 943 -0.97 -17.38 -36.28
N LYS A 944 -2.28 -17.53 -36.51
CA LYS A 944 -3.14 -16.55 -37.16
C LYS A 944 -4.31 -16.17 -36.28
N PHE A 945 -4.53 -14.86 -36.17
CA PHE A 945 -5.57 -14.26 -35.35
C PHE A 945 -6.37 -13.25 -36.17
N LEU A 946 -7.68 -13.19 -35.91
CA LEU A 946 -8.51 -12.07 -36.33
C LEU A 946 -9.11 -11.41 -35.09
N PHE A 947 -9.02 -10.08 -35.05
CA PHE A 947 -9.41 -9.26 -33.91
C PHE A 947 -10.76 -8.56 -34.12
N VAL A 948 -11.24 -7.94 -33.05
CA VAL A 948 -12.50 -7.17 -33.01
C VAL A 948 -12.28 -5.80 -32.36
N ASP A 949 -13.31 -4.97 -32.38
CA ASP A 949 -13.34 -3.60 -31.83
C ASP A 949 -12.67 -3.48 -30.47
N ALA A 950 -13.07 -4.34 -29.51
CA ALA A 950 -12.60 -4.28 -28.15
C ALA A 950 -11.15 -4.77 -27.96
N SER A 951 -10.54 -5.32 -29.01
CA SER A 951 -9.16 -5.79 -29.05
C SER A 951 -8.18 -4.78 -29.65
N LYS A 952 -8.66 -3.69 -30.26
CA LYS A 952 -7.84 -2.67 -30.94
C LYS A 952 -7.00 -1.89 -29.93
N SER A 953 -5.75 -2.33 -29.69
CA SER A 953 -4.88 -1.76 -28.67
C SER A 953 -3.42 -1.67 -29.14
N GLU A 954 -2.82 -0.49 -28.98
CA GLU A 954 -1.38 -0.28 -29.19
C GLU A 954 -0.55 -1.00 -28.12
N LYS A 955 -1.10 -1.19 -26.91
CA LYS A 955 -0.41 -1.91 -25.82
C LYS A 955 -0.14 -3.37 -26.15
N LEU A 956 -0.93 -3.98 -27.04
CA LEU A 956 -0.61 -5.32 -27.55
C LEU A 956 0.71 -5.33 -28.33
N ILE A 957 1.11 -4.23 -28.97
CA ILE A 957 2.39 -4.11 -29.66
C ILE A 957 3.54 -4.21 -28.66
N GLU A 958 3.41 -3.56 -27.50
CA GLU A 958 4.39 -3.63 -26.41
C GLU A 958 4.47 -5.04 -25.80
N VAL A 959 3.31 -5.70 -25.62
CA VAL A 959 3.22 -6.99 -24.92
C VAL A 959 3.60 -8.17 -25.81
N VAL A 960 3.19 -8.15 -27.09
CA VAL A 960 3.32 -9.27 -28.03
C VAL A 960 4.50 -9.05 -29.00
N GLY A 961 4.83 -7.80 -29.28
CA GLY A 961 5.86 -7.40 -30.25
C GLY A 961 5.26 -7.04 -31.61
N ALA A 962 5.70 -5.92 -32.18
CA ALA A 962 5.26 -5.44 -33.50
C ALA A 962 5.44 -6.50 -34.60
N ASP A 963 6.60 -7.16 -34.64
CA ASP A 963 6.91 -8.18 -35.65
C ASP A 963 5.94 -9.38 -35.61
N VAL A 964 5.39 -9.69 -34.44
CA VAL A 964 4.45 -10.80 -34.25
C VAL A 964 3.06 -10.40 -34.72
N LEU A 965 2.64 -9.16 -34.46
CA LEU A 965 1.32 -8.65 -34.83
C LEU A 965 1.24 -8.20 -36.29
N GLU A 966 2.36 -7.97 -36.96
CA GLU A 966 2.41 -7.45 -38.33
C GLU A 966 1.47 -8.19 -39.28
N GLY A 967 0.55 -7.45 -39.91
CA GLY A 967 -0.45 -7.96 -40.84
C GLY A 967 -1.65 -8.67 -40.18
N MET A 968 -1.70 -8.79 -38.85
CA MET A 968 -2.92 -9.21 -38.15
C MET A 968 -3.93 -8.07 -38.15
N CYS A 969 -5.18 -8.40 -38.44
CA CYS A 969 -6.24 -7.43 -38.66
C CYS A 969 -7.46 -7.71 -37.79
N GLY A 970 -8.28 -6.69 -37.60
CA GLY A 970 -9.57 -6.80 -36.93
C GLY A 970 -10.64 -5.93 -37.57
N THR A 971 -11.83 -6.05 -37.02
CA THR A 971 -12.97 -5.19 -37.37
C THR A 971 -13.29 -4.25 -36.22
N GLY A 972 -13.95 -3.12 -36.48
CA GLY A 972 -14.50 -2.27 -35.42
C GLY A 972 -15.37 -1.14 -35.94
N PRO A 973 -15.91 -0.27 -35.07
CA PRO A 973 -16.69 0.88 -35.50
C PRO A 973 -15.84 1.79 -36.40
N GLY A 974 -16.34 2.07 -37.60
CA GLY A 974 -15.74 3.03 -38.51
C GLY A 974 -16.53 4.33 -38.57
N ALA A 975 -15.83 5.44 -38.76
CA ALA A 975 -16.45 6.73 -39.05
C ALA A 975 -15.93 7.24 -40.40
N ALA A 976 -16.84 7.71 -41.26
CA ALA A 976 -16.43 8.41 -42.48
C ALA A 976 -15.70 9.71 -42.10
N GLU A 977 -14.74 10.13 -42.93
CA GLU A 977 -14.06 11.41 -42.72
C GLU A 977 -15.06 12.56 -42.93
N THR A 978 -15.51 13.15 -41.83
CA THR A 978 -16.44 14.27 -41.79
C THR A 978 -15.80 15.47 -41.10
N ALA A 979 -16.39 16.66 -41.29
CA ALA A 979 -15.96 17.85 -40.55
C ALA A 979 -16.02 17.64 -39.03
N SER A 980 -17.03 16.92 -38.54
CA SER A 980 -17.18 16.59 -37.12
C SER A 980 -16.02 15.73 -36.60
N LEU A 981 -15.66 14.66 -37.31
CA LEU A 981 -14.53 13.80 -36.92
C LEU A 981 -13.21 14.58 -36.93
N LEU A 982 -12.95 15.38 -37.97
CA LEU A 982 -11.73 16.19 -38.06
C LEU A 982 -11.64 17.23 -36.93
N ASN A 983 -12.75 17.89 -36.60
CA ASN A 983 -12.81 18.86 -35.50
C ASN A 983 -12.59 18.20 -34.14
N PHE A 984 -13.21 17.04 -33.91
CA PHE A 984 -12.99 16.25 -32.71
C PHE A 984 -11.52 15.85 -32.58
N ASN A 985 -10.93 15.25 -33.62
CA ASN A 985 -9.55 14.79 -33.58
C ASN A 985 -8.57 15.94 -33.27
N ALA A 986 -8.69 17.05 -33.98
CA ALA A 986 -7.86 18.23 -33.75
C ALA A 986 -8.01 18.80 -32.34
N SER A 987 -9.23 18.78 -31.79
CA SER A 987 -9.50 19.29 -30.44
C SER A 987 -9.00 18.35 -29.35
N TYR A 988 -9.13 17.04 -29.56
CA TYR A 988 -8.64 16.01 -28.64
C TYR A 988 -7.12 16.03 -28.56
N GLU A 989 -6.44 16.05 -29.71
CA GLU A 989 -4.97 16.17 -29.78
C GLU A 989 -4.46 17.47 -29.15
N ALA A 990 -5.14 18.59 -29.42
CA ALA A 990 -4.75 19.89 -28.85
C ALA A 990 -4.94 19.95 -27.32
N GLU A 991 -5.92 19.24 -26.78
CA GLU A 991 -6.22 19.22 -25.35
C GLU A 991 -5.32 18.23 -24.59
N TYR A 992 -5.13 17.02 -25.11
CA TYR A 992 -4.52 15.92 -24.37
C TYR A 992 -3.14 15.50 -24.90
N GLY A 993 -2.70 16.01 -26.06
CA GLY A 993 -1.42 15.64 -26.67
C GLY A 993 -1.35 14.21 -27.19
N GLU A 994 -2.48 13.52 -27.24
CA GLU A 994 -2.62 12.12 -27.66
C GLU A 994 -3.50 12.06 -28.91
N SER A 995 -3.16 11.18 -29.86
CA SER A 995 -4.04 10.90 -31.00
C SER A 995 -5.30 10.15 -30.51
N PRO A 996 -6.50 10.50 -30.97
CA PRO A 996 -7.70 9.75 -30.65
C PRO A 996 -7.77 8.37 -31.33
N SER A 997 -6.86 8.07 -32.27
CA SER A 997 -6.80 6.77 -32.95
C SER A 997 -6.26 5.63 -32.08
N THR A 998 -5.66 5.97 -30.93
CA THR A 998 -5.02 5.02 -30.01
C THR A 998 -6.03 4.18 -29.20
N ALA A 999 -7.29 4.60 -29.15
CA ALA A 999 -8.37 3.90 -28.46
C ALA A 999 -9.64 3.83 -29.33
N PRO A 1000 -10.39 2.72 -29.32
CA PRO A 1000 -11.67 2.62 -30.02
C PRO A 1000 -12.73 3.51 -29.33
N PHE A 1001 -13.83 3.85 -30.01
CA PHE A 1001 -15.02 4.51 -29.45
C PHE A 1001 -14.87 5.91 -28.83
N LEU A 1002 -13.71 6.57 -28.90
CA LEU A 1002 -13.55 7.93 -28.36
C LEU A 1002 -14.55 8.95 -28.94
N PRO A 1003 -14.79 9.00 -30.27
CA PRO A 1003 -15.81 9.88 -30.83
C PRO A 1003 -17.23 9.57 -30.34
N ASN A 1004 -17.53 8.30 -30.06
CA ASN A 1004 -18.85 7.86 -29.59
C ASN A 1004 -19.13 8.33 -28.16
N ALA A 1005 -18.11 8.33 -27.29
CA ALA A 1005 -18.21 8.86 -25.92
C ALA A 1005 -18.40 10.39 -25.93
N TYR A 1006 -17.73 11.09 -26.84
CA TYR A 1006 -17.95 12.52 -27.08
C TYR A 1006 -19.38 12.80 -27.55
N ASP A 1007 -19.87 12.08 -28.55
CA ASP A 1007 -21.21 12.29 -29.11
C ASP A 1007 -22.34 11.96 -28.13
N ALA A 1008 -22.15 10.95 -27.28
CA ALA A 1008 -23.11 10.58 -26.25
C ALA A 1008 -23.43 11.77 -25.33
N VAL A 1009 -22.41 12.55 -24.94
CA VAL A 1009 -22.58 13.75 -24.11
C VAL A 1009 -23.26 14.88 -24.89
N ILE A 1010 -22.81 15.14 -26.12
CA ILE A 1010 -23.35 16.24 -26.94
C ILE A 1010 -24.84 16.03 -27.22
N ILE A 1011 -25.23 14.83 -27.64
CA ILE A 1011 -26.61 14.56 -28.05
C ILE A 1011 -27.59 14.64 -26.87
N GLU A 1012 -27.21 14.16 -25.69
CA GLU A 1012 -28.01 14.31 -24.47
C GLU A 1012 -28.15 15.78 -24.05
N ALA A 1013 -27.09 16.58 -24.20
CA ALA A 1013 -27.16 18.02 -23.90
C ALA A 1013 -28.05 18.80 -24.88
N LEU A 1014 -27.98 18.49 -26.18
CA LEU A 1014 -28.87 19.08 -27.20
C LEU A 1014 -30.33 18.68 -26.96
N ALA A 1015 -30.57 17.40 -26.64
CA ALA A 1015 -31.90 16.88 -26.31
C ALA A 1015 -32.46 17.53 -25.03
N ALA A 1016 -31.62 17.78 -24.02
CA ALA A 1016 -31.99 18.51 -22.83
C ALA A 1016 -32.47 19.93 -23.15
N GLU A 1017 -31.75 20.69 -24.00
CA GLU A 1017 -32.21 22.03 -24.39
C GLU A 1017 -33.53 21.97 -25.17
N ALA A 1018 -33.64 21.04 -26.13
CA ALA A 1018 -34.88 20.87 -26.87
C ALA A 1018 -36.06 20.57 -25.94
N ALA A 1019 -35.84 19.77 -24.89
CA ALA A 1019 -36.85 19.47 -23.89
C ALA A 1019 -37.21 20.70 -23.04
N GLN A 1020 -36.20 21.49 -22.65
CA GLN A 1020 -36.41 22.75 -21.93
C GLN A 1020 -37.26 23.74 -22.76
N VAL A 1021 -36.99 23.87 -24.05
CA VAL A 1021 -37.73 24.76 -24.95
C VAL A 1021 -39.15 24.25 -25.17
N GLN A 1022 -39.34 22.94 -25.37
CA GLN A 1022 -40.66 22.37 -25.64
C GLN A 1022 -41.55 22.32 -24.40
N ASN A 1023 -41.00 21.92 -23.25
CA ASN A 1023 -41.76 21.57 -22.06
C ASN A 1023 -41.64 22.59 -20.92
N GLY A 1024 -40.67 23.52 -20.99
CA GLY A 1024 -40.38 24.46 -19.91
C GLY A 1024 -39.54 23.87 -18.76
N SER A 1025 -39.16 22.59 -18.84
CA SER A 1025 -38.33 21.90 -17.85
C SER A 1025 -37.52 20.77 -18.51
N ILE A 1026 -36.34 20.49 -17.97
CA ILE A 1026 -35.52 19.33 -18.33
C ILE A 1026 -35.89 18.20 -17.37
N THR A 1027 -36.63 17.21 -17.86
CA THR A 1027 -36.88 15.95 -17.16
C THR A 1027 -36.25 14.80 -17.94
N PRO A 1028 -35.88 13.68 -17.29
CA PRO A 1028 -35.32 12.53 -18.00
C PRO A 1028 -36.19 12.04 -19.17
N VAL A 1029 -37.49 11.93 -18.95
CA VAL A 1029 -38.48 11.57 -19.99
C VAL A 1029 -38.55 12.62 -21.10
N GLY A 1030 -38.52 13.91 -20.74
CA GLY A 1030 -38.55 15.00 -21.71
C GLY A 1030 -37.32 15.01 -22.61
N LEU A 1031 -36.13 14.76 -22.04
CA LEU A 1031 -34.87 14.63 -22.75
C LEU A 1031 -34.91 13.44 -23.71
N ARG A 1032 -35.31 12.25 -23.24
CA ARG A 1032 -35.52 11.05 -24.05
C ARG A 1032 -36.34 11.35 -25.30
N ASP A 1033 -37.49 12.03 -25.14
CA ASP A 1033 -38.42 12.35 -26.23
C ASP A 1033 -37.83 13.29 -27.30
N GLN A 1034 -36.66 13.88 -27.06
CA GLN A 1034 -35.95 14.74 -28.02
C GLN A 1034 -34.75 14.08 -28.69
N LEU A 1035 -34.19 12.99 -28.15
CA LEU A 1035 -32.94 12.38 -28.65
C LEU A 1035 -32.97 12.18 -30.17
N ARG A 1036 -34.03 11.54 -30.70
CA ARG A 1036 -34.21 11.33 -32.14
C ARG A 1036 -34.42 12.62 -32.95
N LYS A 1037 -34.99 13.66 -32.34
CA LYS A 1037 -35.35 14.90 -33.06
C LYS A 1037 -34.16 15.85 -33.23
N VAL A 1038 -33.16 15.76 -32.36
CA VAL A 1038 -31.97 16.61 -32.44
C VAL A 1038 -30.89 16.02 -33.35
N ALA A 1039 -30.93 14.71 -33.61
CA ALA A 1039 -30.13 14.06 -34.66
C ALA A 1039 -30.86 14.02 -36.00
N GLY A 1040 -32.15 13.67 -36.00
CA GLY A 1040 -32.93 13.37 -37.21
C GLY A 1040 -33.24 14.52 -38.16
N GLN A 1041 -33.49 14.17 -39.43
CA GLN A 1041 -34.07 15.08 -40.42
C GLN A 1041 -35.58 15.29 -40.19
N PRO A 1042 -36.17 16.46 -40.55
CA PRO A 1042 -35.54 17.62 -41.19
C PRO A 1042 -34.88 18.57 -40.18
N GLY A 1043 -33.68 19.07 -40.45
CA GLY A 1043 -32.99 20.03 -39.58
C GLY A 1043 -31.78 20.69 -40.23
N GLU A 1044 -31.34 21.85 -39.72
CA GLU A 1044 -30.05 22.45 -40.13
C GLU A 1044 -28.90 21.56 -39.62
N LYS A 1045 -27.96 21.21 -40.50
CA LYS A 1045 -26.80 20.37 -40.15
C LYS A 1045 -25.89 21.09 -39.16
N ILE A 1046 -25.59 20.43 -38.04
CA ILE A 1046 -24.72 20.88 -36.95
C ILE A 1046 -23.54 19.92 -36.85
N ASN A 1047 -22.32 20.39 -37.03
CA ASN A 1047 -21.12 19.56 -36.85
C ASN A 1047 -20.61 19.62 -35.40
N ALA A 1048 -19.72 18.71 -35.04
CA ALA A 1048 -19.04 18.67 -33.74
C ALA A 1048 -17.96 19.77 -33.61
N SER A 1049 -18.37 21.04 -33.60
CA SER A 1049 -17.51 22.20 -33.33
C SER A 1049 -18.16 23.13 -32.32
N THR A 1050 -17.35 23.96 -31.63
CA THR A 1050 -17.88 24.91 -30.65
C THR A 1050 -18.84 25.93 -31.31
N GLU A 1051 -18.51 26.39 -32.50
CA GLU A 1051 -19.31 27.36 -33.27
C GLU A 1051 -20.66 26.78 -33.70
N ASP A 1052 -20.66 25.55 -34.23
CA ASP A 1052 -21.89 24.88 -34.67
C ASP A 1052 -22.76 24.47 -33.47
N LEU A 1053 -22.16 24.04 -32.36
CA LEU A 1053 -22.90 23.75 -31.12
C LEU A 1053 -23.57 25.01 -30.56
N LYS A 1054 -22.87 26.15 -30.56
CA LYS A 1054 -23.47 27.43 -30.18
C LYS A 1054 -24.66 27.76 -31.09
N ARG A 1055 -24.49 27.56 -32.40
CA ARG A 1055 -25.55 27.74 -33.39
C ARG A 1055 -26.74 26.81 -33.15
N ALA A 1056 -26.49 25.56 -32.77
CA ALA A 1056 -27.52 24.58 -32.45
C ALA A 1056 -28.40 25.06 -31.29
N PHE A 1057 -27.81 25.55 -30.19
CA PHE A 1057 -28.56 26.10 -29.07
C PHE A 1057 -29.37 27.34 -29.46
N GLU A 1058 -28.83 28.24 -30.29
CA GLU A 1058 -29.59 29.39 -30.83
C GLU A 1058 -30.81 28.94 -31.66
N LEU A 1059 -30.66 27.89 -32.47
CA LEU A 1059 -31.74 27.33 -33.29
C LEU A 1059 -32.81 26.66 -32.43
N LEU A 1060 -32.40 25.84 -31.45
CA LEU A 1060 -33.30 25.18 -30.52
C LEU A 1060 -34.11 26.20 -29.72
N GLN A 1061 -33.47 27.26 -29.20
CA GLN A 1061 -34.14 28.36 -28.49
C GLN A 1061 -35.14 29.12 -29.39
N ALA A 1062 -34.87 29.18 -30.69
CA ALA A 1062 -35.80 29.73 -31.68
C ALA A 1062 -36.90 28.75 -32.13
N GLY A 1063 -36.95 27.54 -31.56
CA GLY A 1063 -37.90 26.48 -31.92
C GLY A 1063 -37.67 25.89 -33.32
N LYS A 1064 -36.44 25.98 -33.84
CA LYS A 1064 -36.07 25.45 -35.16
C LYS A 1064 -35.41 24.07 -35.02
N PRO A 1065 -35.69 23.13 -35.93
CA PRO A 1065 -35.08 21.82 -35.88
C PRO A 1065 -33.61 21.83 -36.32
N ILE A 1066 -32.82 20.93 -35.74
CA ILE A 1066 -31.41 20.71 -36.03
C ILE A 1066 -31.21 19.24 -36.44
N ASN A 1067 -30.15 18.95 -37.18
CA ASN A 1067 -29.61 17.61 -37.35
C ASN A 1067 -28.15 17.66 -36.87
N TYR A 1068 -27.87 17.06 -35.72
CA TYR A 1068 -26.51 16.88 -35.22
C TYR A 1068 -25.82 15.71 -35.92
N GLU A 1069 -24.69 16.03 -36.55
CA GLU A 1069 -23.82 15.05 -37.20
C GLU A 1069 -22.59 14.86 -36.33
N GLY A 1070 -22.52 13.72 -35.66
CA GLY A 1070 -21.53 13.40 -34.63
C GLY A 1070 -20.12 13.19 -35.16
N ALA A 1071 -19.15 13.20 -34.24
CA ALA A 1071 -17.76 12.84 -34.52
C ALA A 1071 -17.62 11.35 -34.89
N SER A 1072 -18.45 10.47 -34.32
CA SER A 1072 -18.54 9.05 -34.64
C SER A 1072 -19.30 8.74 -35.93
N GLY A 1073 -19.85 9.77 -36.59
CA GLY A 1073 -20.68 9.65 -37.78
C GLY A 1073 -22.09 10.17 -37.52
N ASN A 1074 -23.01 9.79 -38.41
CA ASN A 1074 -24.41 10.17 -38.25
C ASN A 1074 -25.01 9.44 -37.03
N VAL A 1075 -25.56 10.20 -36.08
CA VAL A 1075 -26.20 9.70 -34.86
C VAL A 1075 -27.73 9.69 -34.98
N ASP A 1076 -28.25 9.50 -36.19
CA ASP A 1076 -29.66 9.26 -36.48
C ASP A 1076 -30.12 7.93 -35.86
N PHE A 1077 -30.76 8.00 -34.69
CA PHE A 1077 -31.28 6.81 -34.01
C PHE A 1077 -32.54 6.26 -34.71
N ASP A 1078 -32.55 4.94 -34.93
CA ASP A 1078 -33.73 4.20 -35.40
C ASP A 1078 -34.78 4.00 -34.29
N ASP A 1079 -35.84 3.24 -34.57
CA ASP A 1079 -36.91 2.94 -33.61
C ASP A 1079 -36.45 2.05 -32.43
N LYS A 1080 -35.24 1.51 -32.49
CA LYS A 1080 -34.57 0.73 -31.44
C LYS A 1080 -33.54 1.54 -30.65
N GLY A 1081 -33.30 2.80 -31.03
CA GLY A 1081 -32.33 3.65 -30.35
C GLY A 1081 -30.89 3.42 -30.83
N GLU A 1082 -30.72 2.87 -32.04
CA GLU A 1082 -29.42 2.51 -32.61
C GLU A 1082 -29.02 3.41 -33.77
N VAL A 1083 -27.71 3.57 -33.95
CA VAL A 1083 -27.13 4.29 -35.07
C VAL A 1083 -26.60 3.33 -36.13
N MET A 1084 -26.56 3.81 -37.37
CA MET A 1084 -25.97 3.10 -38.50
C MET A 1084 -24.63 3.73 -38.86
N ALA A 1085 -23.54 2.94 -38.79
CA ALA A 1085 -22.20 3.37 -39.15
C ALA A 1085 -21.49 2.29 -39.99
N PRO A 1086 -20.49 2.65 -40.82
CA PRO A 1086 -19.64 1.67 -41.47
C PRO A 1086 -18.80 0.91 -40.43
N ILE A 1087 -18.33 -0.28 -40.81
CA ILE A 1087 -17.35 -1.06 -40.05
C ILE A 1087 -15.98 -0.82 -40.65
N GLU A 1088 -15.01 -0.47 -39.81
CA GLU A 1088 -13.62 -0.38 -40.17
C GLU A 1088 -12.97 -1.76 -40.16
N ILE A 1089 -12.15 -2.05 -41.19
CA ILE A 1089 -11.11 -3.08 -41.13
C ILE A 1089 -9.79 -2.37 -40.83
N TRP A 1090 -9.17 -2.74 -39.71
CA TRP A 1090 -7.91 -2.17 -39.24
C TRP A 1090 -6.85 -3.28 -39.11
N CYS A 1091 -5.57 -2.93 -39.23
CA CYS A 1091 -4.45 -3.87 -39.14
C CYS A 1091 -3.27 -3.29 -38.37
N TYR A 1092 -2.43 -4.16 -37.79
CA TYR A 1092 -1.10 -3.79 -37.31
C TYR A 1092 -0.13 -3.74 -38.51
N GLU A 1093 0.44 -2.57 -38.80
CA GLU A 1093 1.44 -2.39 -39.86
C GLU A 1093 2.53 -1.42 -39.41
N GLY A 1094 3.80 -1.80 -39.54
CA GLY A 1094 4.92 -0.92 -39.24
C GLY A 1094 5.02 -0.51 -37.76
N GLY A 1095 4.45 -1.32 -36.86
CA GLY A 1095 4.40 -1.01 -35.42
C GLY A 1095 3.31 -0.02 -35.02
N GLU A 1096 2.34 0.24 -35.89
CA GLU A 1096 1.18 1.10 -35.63
C GLU A 1096 -0.13 0.39 -36.00
N ILE A 1097 -1.27 0.92 -35.55
CA ILE A 1097 -2.60 0.47 -35.99
C ILE A 1097 -3.07 1.37 -37.13
N VAL A 1098 -3.36 0.76 -38.28
CA VAL A 1098 -3.79 1.48 -39.49
C VAL A 1098 -5.18 1.07 -39.94
N SER A 1099 -5.99 2.05 -40.32
CA SER A 1099 -7.27 1.84 -41.01
C SER A 1099 -7.02 1.41 -42.45
N LYS A 1100 -7.61 0.30 -42.91
CA LYS A 1100 -7.45 -0.19 -44.29
C LYS A 1100 -8.68 0.07 -45.14
N GLU A 1101 -9.87 -0.17 -44.60
CA GLU A 1101 -11.13 -0.11 -45.35
C GLU A 1101 -12.31 0.25 -44.44
N LEU A 1102 -13.28 0.98 -44.99
CA LEU A 1102 -14.59 1.20 -44.38
C LEU A 1102 -15.66 0.44 -45.17
N VAL A 1103 -16.27 -0.56 -44.56
CA VAL A 1103 -17.30 -1.42 -45.15
C VAL A 1103 -18.68 -0.96 -44.67
N SER A 1104 -19.53 -0.52 -45.61
CA SER A 1104 -20.90 -0.14 -45.29
C SER A 1104 -21.84 -1.35 -45.33
N PRO A 1105 -22.76 -1.51 -44.37
CA PRO A 1105 -23.70 -2.65 -44.32
C PRO A 1105 -24.61 -2.81 -45.56
N ASN A 1106 -24.79 -1.74 -46.34
CA ASN A 1106 -25.62 -1.74 -47.56
C ASN A 1106 -24.82 -1.92 -48.86
N SER A 1107 -23.50 -2.15 -48.78
CA SER A 1107 -22.70 -2.46 -49.97
C SER A 1107 -22.93 -3.92 -50.36
N PRO A 1108 -23.54 -4.21 -51.52
CA PRO A 1108 -23.62 -5.58 -52.01
C PRO A 1108 -22.20 -6.04 -52.35
N GLN A 1109 -21.69 -7.04 -51.64
CA GLN A 1109 -20.61 -7.89 -52.13
C GLN A 1109 -21.18 -9.11 -52.83
#